data_AF-A0A7V8VF13-F1
#
_entry.id   AF-A0A7V8VF13-F1
#
_cell.length_a   1.000
_cell.length_b   1.000
_cell.length_c   1.000
_cell.angle_alpha   90.00
_cell.angle_beta   90.00
_cell.angle_gamma   90.00
#
_symmetry.space_group_name_H-M   'P 1'
#
loop_
_entity.id
_entity.type
_entity.pdbx_description
1 polymer ?
#
loop_
_entity_poly.entity_id
_entity_poly.type
_entity_poly.pdbx_seq_one_letter_code
_entity_poly.pdbx_strand_id
1 'polypeptide(L)'
;MTPETTRDTEFVFRRLGESFPQFLADLWAALPLTLVVLTLLLFAARIAAQRYYSRGPGAGPGKPAPIVRLLNGAIFLSSATCILWFLYAFYQRDTAQIRSGQAEGTPGESNPVLWYISVGVLFALAAFYVAVQYLRDSRSIRWYWATLLALVRLSVYAILLAVFLLPAQQTWEKTEKRSRVVVLLDISPSITQVSDEVSSGGPRTPRTRIEHLIEFLTDEQVQFVHRLLQNNPVVVYAFGTRLDETPQVMERGSAPWSRQEWEAFAHYDFRPFLLRGLSPAGQQALQNTTTPDWNGPRPPAGQRRAGPPQWADWATQWYARRDEGLSPNPQEPPKPLVAGLSPEDDAILRDNLRKLDRRIEVARAIVLGTNIPDAILTAINREAPNMTQGIIVFSDGRSNLGSDAVIREVRQRASREKIPIFTVAVGVERRFTSIAITEVQTDDVVTPDQGFKVAVHADGVNLAHQSVPVELDVFYLGKDARVTDLKDRQPDFTFNAQTHPRKEPYQITFTPGEPPHGQIEFEIDPAKLQQYPQGKILTEESKDTAIKKPVLKEGVWAVRARIPRHPDEVFPEAEHTRERLGIQVQQKVLRVLLWASAANREFQFLRTFLMREAKDKRVELTLLVQNDAGRSGQLTPNPEERLIKRFPDRLDLADRKVAPDEKGYNLNEYDLIVAFDPDWSEITQQQAEQLQTWVQRQGGGLIFVADRIHTAQLIRRGMEAGSQLNPILEILPVLPDDIIAVKIRAISRHPRRLYLNPIPGSDLLQLEEVDPLTQPSDKGVSPQDPVAGWEQFFTDRERYSKHPDYKVELFPRRGFYSCYPVKEVKPGAHVLAEFAEIDERGELARRPFLVTNNPAAAWRTAFLASPELYRLQSYPSRGREYYERFWGKFLRYMAAKRNVKASRGRILISKELRVGSLIRVQAQILDPSSRPYPLEGGGAISPKFSIWRIAPTSEQPELVEAGLPLQPKLSGNDFEGYYTGQVVADARKFPPEGEYLVRIEVPDSAGEVLQSRFHLVRANPELDNTTPDHAALLALASPFDTDLQRRVPERVRTLWSQQLPKDEGGTPKLKFTLDDRAPLSLIPDCFRAEEQSSLIRGPVNDLWDRGIQLPQQREDGSWWERNIPSAWSGKYLPVSWVMLVVISLLCVEWAVRKLLRLA
;
A
#
# COMPACT_ATOMS: atom_id res chain seq x y z
N MET A 1 -34.90 -2.48 7.04
CA MET A 1 -36.22 -2.48 7.70
C MET A 1 -37.20 -1.71 6.83
N THR A 2 -38.26 -2.38 6.38
CA THR A 2 -39.43 -1.72 5.79
C THR A 2 -40.11 -0.87 6.86
N PRO A 3 -40.70 0.28 6.53
CA PRO A 3 -41.55 1.00 7.47
C PRO A 3 -42.55 0.02 8.11
N GLU A 4 -42.68 0.06 9.43
CA GLU A 4 -43.78 -0.67 10.09
C GLU A 4 -45.06 0.03 9.68
N THR A 5 -45.83 -0.66 8.83
CA THR A 5 -47.17 -0.23 8.42
C THR A 5 -48.18 -0.98 9.27
N THR A 6 -48.76 -0.31 10.26
CA THR A 6 -49.91 -0.86 10.98
C THR A 6 -51.19 -0.42 10.28
N ARG A 7 -52.11 -1.37 10.10
CA ARG A 7 -53.43 -1.15 9.51
C ARG A 7 -54.47 -1.17 10.61
N ASP A 8 -55.00 0.00 10.94
CA ASP A 8 -56.08 0.14 11.91
C ASP A 8 -57.39 0.46 11.18
N THR A 9 -58.50 -0.04 11.73
CA THR A 9 -59.85 0.22 11.18
C THR A 9 -60.67 0.99 12.22
N GLU A 10 -61.25 2.10 11.79
CA GLU A 10 -62.03 2.99 12.66
C GLU A 10 -63.44 3.19 12.09
N PHE A 11 -64.43 3.30 12.98
CA PHE A 11 -65.80 3.66 12.63
C PHE A 11 -65.93 5.18 12.55
N VAL A 12 -66.38 5.68 11.40
CA VAL A 12 -66.44 7.13 11.13
C VAL A 12 -67.81 7.49 10.52
N PHE A 13 -68.36 8.64 10.90
CA PHE A 13 -69.49 9.25 10.21
C PHE A 13 -68.98 10.22 9.15
N ARG A 14 -69.17 9.88 7.88
CA ARG A 14 -68.57 10.63 6.75
C ARG A 14 -69.02 12.09 6.71
N ARG A 15 -70.29 12.37 6.98
CA ARG A 15 -70.82 13.76 6.97
C ARG A 15 -70.13 14.68 7.97
N LEU A 16 -69.64 14.16 9.09
CA LEU A 16 -68.95 14.99 10.09
C LEU A 16 -67.64 15.59 9.57
N GLY A 17 -67.04 14.97 8.55
CA GLY A 17 -65.85 15.46 7.86
C GLY A 17 -66.15 16.42 6.70
N GLU A 18 -67.42 16.58 6.31
CA GLU A 18 -67.83 17.42 5.19
C GLU A 18 -68.05 18.88 5.64
N SER A 19 -67.86 19.82 4.70
CA SER A 19 -68.08 21.25 4.93
C SER A 19 -69.57 21.54 5.13
N PHE A 20 -69.94 21.88 6.37
CA PHE A 20 -71.33 22.21 6.73
C PHE A 20 -71.88 23.45 5.99
N PRO A 21 -71.12 24.55 5.79
CA PRO A 21 -71.56 25.68 4.98
C PRO A 21 -71.83 25.31 3.52
N GLN A 22 -71.00 24.45 2.93
CA GLN A 22 -71.18 24.00 1.55
C GLN A 22 -72.46 23.15 1.42
N PHE A 23 -72.71 22.24 2.35
CA PHE A 23 -73.97 21.48 2.40
C PHE A 23 -75.19 22.40 2.46
N LEU A 24 -75.15 23.45 3.29
CA LEU A 24 -76.25 24.43 3.36
C LEU A 24 -76.44 25.16 2.02
N ALA A 25 -75.36 25.54 1.35
CA ALA A 25 -75.42 26.18 0.04
C ALA A 25 -76.06 25.25 -1.00
N ASP A 26 -75.69 23.97 -1.02
CA ASP A 26 -76.26 22.98 -1.93
C ASP A 26 -77.73 22.69 -1.64
N LEU A 27 -78.10 22.63 -0.35
CA LEU A 27 -79.49 22.51 0.09
C LEU A 27 -80.35 23.68 -0.41
N TRP A 28 -79.88 24.92 -0.24
CA TRP A 28 -80.60 26.10 -0.71
C TRP A 28 -80.69 26.15 -2.22
N ALA A 29 -79.61 25.81 -2.91
CA ALA A 29 -79.57 25.91 -4.36
C ALA A 29 -80.35 24.76 -5.05
N ALA A 30 -80.67 23.67 -4.35
CA ALA A 30 -81.54 22.60 -4.83
C ALA A 30 -83.04 22.98 -4.79
N LEU A 31 -83.39 24.07 -4.11
CA LEU A 31 -84.76 24.50 -3.88
C LEU A 31 -85.38 25.12 -5.17
N PRO A 32 -86.43 24.52 -5.76
CA PRO A 32 -87.02 25.04 -6.99
C PRO A 32 -87.92 26.23 -6.68
N LEU A 33 -87.31 27.43 -6.59
CA LEU A 33 -87.98 28.68 -6.22
C LEU A 33 -89.23 28.95 -7.09
N THR A 34 -89.21 28.59 -8.37
CA THR A 34 -90.35 28.74 -9.30
C THR A 34 -91.56 27.90 -8.87
N LEU A 35 -91.35 26.65 -8.45
CA LEU A 35 -92.42 25.77 -7.96
C LEU A 35 -92.92 26.20 -6.57
N VAL A 36 -92.02 26.69 -5.71
CA VAL A 36 -92.41 27.25 -4.40
C VAL A 36 -93.31 28.47 -4.59
N VAL A 37 -92.93 29.41 -5.44
CA VAL A 37 -93.76 30.59 -5.77
C VAL A 37 -95.10 30.16 -6.37
N LEU A 38 -95.11 29.17 -7.29
CA LEU A 38 -96.34 28.61 -7.85
C LEU A 38 -97.26 28.02 -6.77
N THR A 39 -96.72 27.22 -5.84
CA THR A 39 -97.52 26.64 -4.74
C THR A 39 -98.10 27.70 -3.82
N LEU A 40 -97.34 28.75 -3.50
CA LEU A 40 -97.81 29.88 -2.67
C LEU A 40 -98.91 30.68 -3.39
N LEU A 41 -98.76 30.93 -4.69
CA LEU A 41 -99.80 31.57 -5.51
C LEU A 41 -101.07 30.73 -5.57
N LEU A 42 -100.96 29.41 -5.76
CA LEU A 42 -102.09 28.50 -5.72
C LEU A 42 -102.77 28.48 -4.34
N PHE A 43 -102.00 28.58 -3.25
CA PHE A 43 -102.53 28.66 -1.89
C PHE A 43 -103.27 29.97 -1.65
N ALA A 44 -102.71 31.10 -2.11
CA ALA A 44 -103.36 32.41 -2.06
C ALA A 44 -104.65 32.41 -2.91
N ALA A 45 -104.61 31.85 -4.12
CA ALA A 45 -105.78 31.67 -4.99
C ALA A 45 -106.83 30.78 -4.33
N ARG A 46 -106.43 29.71 -3.64
CA ARG A 46 -107.32 28.83 -2.87
C ARG A 46 -107.98 29.56 -1.71
N ILE A 47 -107.25 30.39 -0.96
CA ILE A 47 -107.81 31.21 0.12
C ILE A 47 -108.79 32.25 -0.44
N ALA A 48 -108.43 32.92 -1.55
CA ALA A 48 -109.28 33.90 -2.20
C ALA A 48 -110.57 33.27 -2.74
N ALA A 49 -110.47 32.13 -3.45
CA ALA A 49 -111.62 31.38 -3.93
C ALA A 49 -112.50 30.89 -2.77
N GLN A 50 -111.90 30.37 -1.69
CA GLN A 50 -112.65 29.94 -0.51
C GLN A 50 -113.40 31.10 0.15
N ARG A 51 -112.79 32.29 0.25
CA ARG A 51 -113.45 33.51 0.78
C ARG A 51 -114.56 34.00 -0.15
N TYR A 52 -114.35 34.00 -1.46
CA TYR A 52 -115.34 34.43 -2.45
C TYR A 52 -116.58 33.53 -2.45
N TYR A 53 -116.39 32.22 -2.52
CA TYR A 53 -117.51 31.26 -2.50
C TYR A 53 -118.18 31.12 -1.13
N SER A 54 -117.52 31.50 -0.03
CA SER A 54 -118.15 31.59 1.30
C SER A 54 -119.06 32.81 1.47
N ARG A 55 -119.04 33.79 0.55
CA ARG A 55 -119.81 35.05 0.63
C ARG A 55 -120.97 35.17 -0.38
N GLY A 56 -121.18 34.18 -1.25
CA GLY A 56 -122.31 34.17 -2.19
C GLY A 56 -123.63 33.72 -1.53
N PRO A 57 -124.79 34.33 -1.86
CA PRO A 57 -126.08 33.93 -1.31
C PRO A 57 -126.50 32.59 -1.92
N GLY A 58 -126.18 31.48 -1.24
CA GLY A 58 -126.52 30.12 -1.67
C GLY A 58 -125.60 28.99 -1.20
N ALA A 59 -124.62 29.23 -0.32
CA ALA A 59 -123.71 28.19 0.15
C ALA A 59 -124.27 27.39 1.35
N GLY A 60 -125.03 26.34 1.06
CA GLY A 60 -125.41 25.31 2.04
C GLY A 60 -124.24 24.39 2.43
N PRO A 61 -124.31 23.70 3.58
CA PRO A 61 -123.19 22.90 4.08
C PRO A 61 -123.15 21.54 3.37
N GLY A 62 -122.30 21.41 2.35
CA GLY A 62 -122.05 20.10 1.75
C GLY A 62 -121.39 20.13 0.37
N LYS A 63 -120.05 19.98 0.36
CA LYS A 63 -119.12 19.86 -0.77
C LYS A 63 -118.47 21.19 -1.23
N PRO A 64 -117.13 21.30 -1.20
CA PRO A 64 -116.42 22.50 -1.66
C PRO A 64 -116.65 22.72 -3.16
N ALA A 65 -116.73 23.99 -3.56
CA ALA A 65 -116.87 24.40 -4.96
C ALA A 65 -115.83 23.69 -5.85
N PRO A 66 -116.18 23.30 -7.08
CA PRO A 66 -115.29 22.53 -7.97
C PRO A 66 -113.93 23.21 -8.17
N ILE A 67 -113.89 24.55 -8.23
CA ILE A 67 -112.66 25.35 -8.29
C ILE A 67 -111.76 25.15 -7.04
N VAL A 68 -112.34 25.07 -5.84
CA VAL A 68 -111.56 24.83 -4.61
C VAL A 68 -110.98 23.42 -4.59
N ARG A 69 -111.69 22.41 -5.11
CA ARG A 69 -111.16 21.04 -5.26
C ARG A 69 -110.03 20.98 -6.29
N LEU A 70 -110.18 21.66 -7.42
CA LEU A 70 -109.16 21.72 -8.46
C LEU A 70 -107.91 22.45 -7.97
N LEU A 71 -108.06 23.55 -7.23
CA LEU A 71 -106.96 24.24 -6.57
C LEU A 71 -106.28 23.37 -5.51
N ASN A 72 -107.02 22.60 -4.71
CA ASN A 72 -106.41 21.64 -3.77
C ASN A 72 -105.61 20.55 -4.50
N GLY A 73 -106.12 20.04 -5.63
CA GLY A 73 -105.40 19.09 -6.49
C GLY A 73 -104.15 19.71 -7.11
N ALA A 74 -104.23 20.95 -7.59
CA ALA A 74 -103.09 21.68 -8.14
C ALA A 74 -102.03 22.01 -7.07
N ILE A 75 -102.45 22.37 -5.86
CA ILE A 75 -101.55 22.57 -4.70
C ILE A 75 -100.86 21.24 -4.36
N PHE A 76 -101.59 20.13 -4.30
CA PHE A 76 -101.01 18.82 -4.02
C PHE A 76 -100.01 18.43 -5.11
N LEU A 77 -100.37 18.56 -6.39
CA LEU A 77 -99.49 18.20 -7.49
C LEU A 77 -98.23 19.08 -7.49
N SER A 78 -98.39 20.40 -7.42
CA SER A 78 -97.25 21.33 -7.40
C SER A 78 -96.35 21.16 -6.18
N SER A 79 -96.90 20.90 -4.99
CA SER A 79 -96.10 20.62 -3.79
C SER A 79 -95.39 19.27 -3.86
N ALA A 80 -96.06 18.23 -4.38
CA ALA A 80 -95.44 16.92 -4.62
C ALA A 80 -94.31 17.02 -5.66
N THR A 81 -94.54 17.73 -6.78
CA THR A 81 -93.50 17.99 -7.79
C THR A 81 -92.35 18.81 -7.22
N CYS A 82 -92.65 19.81 -6.38
CA CYS A 82 -91.64 20.63 -5.70
C CYS A 82 -90.75 19.78 -4.78
N ILE A 83 -91.35 18.91 -3.95
CA ILE A 83 -90.63 18.04 -3.02
C ILE A 83 -89.80 17.00 -3.80
N LEU A 84 -90.39 16.34 -4.80
CA LEU A 84 -89.69 15.34 -5.60
C LEU A 84 -88.52 15.95 -6.38
N TRP A 85 -88.73 17.12 -6.98
CA TRP A 85 -87.65 17.84 -7.67
C TRP A 85 -86.57 18.30 -6.71
N PHE A 86 -86.93 18.84 -5.55
CA PHE A 86 -85.97 19.22 -4.51
C PHE A 86 -85.12 18.03 -4.08
N LEU A 87 -85.75 16.90 -3.76
CA LEU A 87 -85.04 15.68 -3.35
C LEU A 87 -84.12 15.17 -4.46
N TYR A 88 -84.58 15.18 -5.73
CA TYR A 88 -83.78 14.75 -6.87
C TYR A 88 -82.59 15.68 -7.14
N ALA A 89 -82.83 16.99 -7.18
CA ALA A 89 -81.80 18.00 -7.42
C ALA A 89 -80.77 18.04 -6.28
N PHE A 90 -81.24 17.92 -5.04
CA PHE A 90 -80.37 17.80 -3.87
C PHE A 90 -79.54 16.52 -3.94
N TYR A 91 -80.17 15.37 -4.19
CA TYR A 91 -79.46 14.09 -4.32
C TYR A 91 -78.40 14.11 -5.42
N GLN A 92 -78.69 14.69 -6.59
CA GLN A 92 -77.71 14.82 -7.68
C GLN A 92 -76.50 15.66 -7.28
N ARG A 93 -76.70 16.75 -6.54
CA ARG A 93 -75.61 17.63 -6.09
C ARG A 93 -74.78 17.02 -4.97
N ASP A 94 -75.45 16.44 -3.97
CA ASP A 94 -74.83 15.74 -2.85
C ASP A 94 -74.00 14.53 -3.33
N THR A 95 -74.56 13.73 -4.26
CA THR A 95 -73.84 12.58 -4.84
C THR A 95 -72.70 12.98 -5.79
N ALA A 96 -72.79 14.11 -6.50
CA ALA A 96 -71.70 14.59 -7.35
C ALA A 96 -70.47 15.00 -6.53
N GLN A 97 -70.66 15.61 -5.36
CA GLN A 97 -69.57 15.91 -4.43
C GLN A 97 -68.96 14.63 -3.82
N ILE A 98 -69.82 13.69 -3.43
CA ILE A 98 -69.40 12.40 -2.88
C ILE A 98 -68.58 11.57 -3.87
N ARG A 99 -68.91 11.61 -5.18
CA ARG A 99 -68.22 10.87 -6.26
C ARG A 99 -66.92 11.51 -6.74
N SER A 100 -66.81 12.83 -6.67
CA SER A 100 -65.61 13.56 -7.13
C SER A 100 -64.44 13.52 -6.14
N GLY A 101 -64.66 13.00 -4.93
CA GLY A 101 -63.64 12.93 -3.87
C GLY A 101 -63.26 14.30 -3.28
N GLN A 102 -63.92 15.39 -3.72
CA GLN A 102 -63.68 16.77 -3.29
C GLN A 102 -64.54 17.20 -2.09
N ALA A 103 -65.28 16.29 -1.45
CA ALA A 103 -66.16 16.58 -0.32
C ALA A 103 -65.41 16.85 1.01
N GLU A 104 -64.10 16.58 1.08
CA GLU A 104 -63.29 16.89 2.26
C GLU A 104 -62.95 18.39 2.28
N GLY A 105 -63.46 19.11 3.28
CA GLY A 105 -63.06 20.50 3.52
C GLY A 105 -61.55 20.58 3.79
N THR A 106 -60.92 21.66 3.35
CA THR A 106 -59.57 22.03 3.78
C THR A 106 -59.50 22.05 5.32
N PRO A 107 -58.35 21.72 5.93
CA PRO A 107 -58.22 21.72 7.40
C PRO A 107 -58.65 23.08 7.98
N GLY A 108 -59.81 23.11 8.65
CA GLY A 108 -60.43 24.33 9.18
C GLY A 108 -61.92 24.53 8.83
N GLU A 109 -62.47 23.87 7.80
CA GLU A 109 -63.86 24.07 7.38
C GLU A 109 -64.85 22.98 7.83
N SER A 110 -64.37 21.80 8.22
CA SER A 110 -65.21 20.74 8.78
C SER A 110 -65.53 21.03 10.26
N ASN A 111 -66.81 21.16 10.58
CA ASN A 111 -67.26 21.43 11.96
C ASN A 111 -68.26 20.35 12.41
N PRO A 112 -67.80 19.28 13.08
CA PRO A 112 -68.65 18.17 13.49
C PRO A 112 -69.75 18.61 14.48
N VAL A 113 -69.51 19.68 15.24
CA VAL A 113 -70.49 20.22 16.21
C VAL A 113 -71.75 20.73 15.51
N LEU A 114 -71.60 21.43 14.37
CA LEU A 114 -72.74 21.95 13.61
C LEU A 114 -73.61 20.83 13.02
N TRP A 115 -72.99 19.73 12.58
CA TRP A 115 -73.70 18.54 12.12
C TRP A 115 -74.51 17.88 13.24
N TYR A 116 -73.91 17.68 14.42
CA TYR A 116 -74.62 17.12 15.57
C TYR A 116 -75.78 18.01 16.05
N ILE A 117 -75.58 19.33 16.10
CA ILE A 117 -76.64 20.29 16.44
C ILE A 117 -77.80 20.18 15.44
N SER A 118 -77.50 20.14 14.15
CA SER A 118 -78.53 20.08 13.10
C SER A 118 -79.35 18.79 13.15
N VAL A 119 -78.68 17.64 13.33
CA VAL A 119 -79.34 16.35 13.53
C VAL A 119 -80.17 16.34 14.80
N GLY A 120 -79.65 16.91 15.89
CA GLY A 120 -80.36 17.05 17.17
C GLY A 120 -81.64 17.89 17.04
N VAL A 121 -81.58 19.02 16.34
CA VAL A 121 -82.74 19.89 16.06
C VAL A 121 -83.79 19.16 15.22
N LEU A 122 -83.36 18.47 14.15
CA LEU A 122 -84.27 17.69 13.31
C LEU A 122 -84.95 16.56 14.09
N PHE A 123 -84.20 15.86 14.95
CA PHE A 123 -84.76 14.82 15.81
C PHE A 123 -85.77 15.40 16.81
N ALA A 124 -85.47 16.55 17.43
CA ALA A 124 -86.38 17.22 18.36
C ALA A 124 -87.70 17.63 17.68
N LEU A 125 -87.63 18.17 16.46
CA LEU A 125 -88.81 18.50 15.65
C LEU A 125 -89.63 17.24 15.29
N ALA A 126 -88.96 16.16 14.88
CA ALA A 126 -89.61 14.88 14.60
C ALA A 126 -90.26 14.29 15.86
N ALA A 127 -89.57 14.31 17.00
CA ALA A 127 -90.08 13.86 18.29
C ALA A 127 -91.30 14.67 18.73
N PHE A 128 -91.27 16.00 18.57
CA PHE A 128 -92.41 16.87 18.83
C PHE A 128 -93.61 16.53 17.93
N TYR A 129 -93.38 16.32 16.62
CA TYR A 129 -94.42 15.89 15.69
C TYR A 129 -95.05 14.55 16.10
N VAL A 130 -94.22 13.56 16.43
CA VAL A 130 -94.65 12.24 16.91
C VAL A 130 -95.46 12.39 18.20
N ALA A 131 -94.98 13.17 19.16
CA ALA A 131 -95.70 13.41 20.42
C ALA A 131 -97.08 14.02 20.15
N VAL A 132 -97.19 15.07 19.33
CA VAL A 132 -98.47 15.69 18.97
C VAL A 132 -99.39 14.69 18.25
N GLN A 133 -98.84 13.88 17.33
CA GLN A 133 -99.61 12.88 16.59
C GLN A 133 -100.19 11.81 17.53
N TYR A 134 -99.39 11.27 18.45
CA TYR A 134 -99.82 10.20 19.33
C TYR A 134 -100.61 10.68 20.55
N LEU A 135 -100.45 11.94 20.99
CA LEU A 135 -101.34 12.60 21.95
C LEU A 135 -102.75 12.82 21.39
N ARG A 136 -102.87 13.00 20.07
CA ARG A 136 -104.19 13.06 19.40
C ARG A 136 -104.79 11.67 19.25
N ASP A 137 -103.96 10.68 18.93
CA ASP A 137 -104.38 9.28 18.74
C ASP A 137 -104.68 8.52 20.03
N SER A 138 -104.14 8.95 21.17
CA SER A 138 -104.44 8.36 22.48
C SER A 138 -105.91 8.58 22.91
N ARG A 139 -106.69 9.33 22.11
CA ARG A 139 -108.15 9.44 22.25
C ARG A 139 -108.89 8.23 21.69
N SER A 140 -108.30 7.49 20.75
CA SER A 140 -108.91 6.30 20.14
C SER A 140 -108.19 5.00 20.49
N ILE A 141 -106.90 5.05 20.82
CA ILE A 141 -106.09 3.88 21.23
C ILE A 141 -105.64 4.06 22.69
N ARG A 142 -105.60 2.97 23.48
CA ARG A 142 -105.07 3.02 24.87
C ARG A 142 -103.63 3.54 24.92
N TRP A 143 -103.31 4.30 25.98
CA TRP A 143 -102.06 5.06 26.08
C TRP A 143 -100.79 4.22 25.93
N TYR A 144 -100.74 2.99 26.46
CA TYR A 144 -99.55 2.13 26.38
C TYR A 144 -99.24 1.65 24.95
N TRP A 145 -100.28 1.43 24.13
CA TRP A 145 -100.10 1.12 22.71
C TRP A 145 -99.68 2.36 21.91
N ALA A 146 -100.24 3.53 22.24
CA ALA A 146 -99.85 4.79 21.61
C ALA A 146 -98.38 5.15 21.92
N THR A 147 -97.91 4.93 23.15
CA THR A 147 -96.49 5.13 23.51
C THR A 147 -95.57 4.14 22.81
N LEU A 148 -95.96 2.87 22.68
CA LEU A 148 -95.17 1.87 21.98
C LEU A 148 -95.03 2.21 20.48
N LEU A 149 -96.12 2.60 19.82
CA LEU A 149 -96.09 3.03 18.41
C LEU A 149 -95.34 4.35 18.21
N ALA A 150 -95.42 5.26 19.18
CA ALA A 150 -94.62 6.48 19.19
C ALA A 150 -93.12 6.17 19.28
N LEU A 151 -92.72 5.22 20.14
CA LEU A 151 -91.33 4.78 20.24
C LEU A 151 -90.84 4.11 18.95
N VAL A 152 -91.64 3.26 18.31
CA VAL A 152 -91.30 2.64 17.01
C VAL A 152 -91.10 3.70 15.93
N ARG A 153 -91.97 4.72 15.86
CA ARG A 153 -91.81 5.82 14.90
C ARG A 153 -90.60 6.71 15.23
N LEU A 154 -90.36 6.97 16.52
CA LEU A 154 -89.19 7.72 16.97
C LEU A 154 -87.89 6.97 16.62
N SER A 155 -87.85 5.65 16.77
CA SER A 155 -86.69 4.84 16.37
C SER A 155 -86.46 4.87 14.87
N VAL A 156 -87.52 4.91 14.05
CA VAL A 156 -87.36 5.09 12.58
C VAL A 156 -86.68 6.43 12.27
N TYR A 157 -87.10 7.53 12.90
CA TYR A 157 -86.45 8.82 12.69
C TYR A 157 -85.01 8.85 13.18
N ALA A 158 -84.71 8.20 14.32
CA ALA A 158 -83.34 8.05 14.80
C ALA A 158 -82.46 7.26 13.81
N ILE A 159 -82.97 6.15 13.26
CA ILE A 159 -82.26 5.34 12.27
C ILE A 159 -82.01 6.15 10.98
N LEU A 160 -83.01 6.86 10.47
CA LEU A 160 -82.86 7.69 9.27
C LEU A 160 -81.85 8.83 9.46
N LEU A 161 -81.83 9.46 10.63
CA LEU A 161 -80.85 10.50 10.96
C LEU A 161 -79.44 9.92 11.14
N ALA A 162 -79.31 8.71 11.68
CA ALA A 162 -78.03 8.01 11.74
C ALA A 162 -77.52 7.65 10.34
N VAL A 163 -78.39 7.18 9.43
CA VAL A 163 -78.05 6.94 8.03
C VAL A 163 -77.68 8.23 7.31
N PHE A 164 -78.35 9.35 7.61
CA PHE A 164 -78.04 10.65 7.06
C PHE A 164 -76.60 11.11 7.41
N LEU A 165 -76.06 10.70 8.56
CA LEU A 165 -74.66 10.96 8.92
C LEU A 165 -73.65 10.06 8.17
N LEU A 166 -74.13 9.14 7.32
CA LEU A 166 -73.34 8.26 6.46
C LEU A 166 -72.29 7.44 7.27
N PRO A 167 -72.73 6.45 8.07
CA PRO A 167 -71.81 5.61 8.85
C PRO A 167 -70.96 4.73 7.92
N ALA A 168 -69.64 4.78 8.12
CA ALA A 168 -68.66 4.07 7.31
C ALA A 168 -67.51 3.53 8.17
N GLN A 169 -66.75 2.60 7.60
CA GLN A 169 -65.46 2.14 8.14
C GLN A 169 -64.33 2.74 7.31
N GLN A 170 -63.37 3.38 7.97
CA GLN A 170 -62.19 3.94 7.34
C GLN A 170 -60.95 3.17 7.79
N THR A 171 -60.10 2.80 6.82
CA THR A 171 -58.82 2.14 7.07
C THR A 171 -57.73 3.20 7.19
N TRP A 172 -56.82 3.05 8.14
CA TRP A 172 -55.64 3.92 8.30
C TRP A 172 -54.38 3.09 8.16
N GLU A 173 -53.47 3.53 7.30
CA GLU A 173 -52.10 3.01 7.23
C GLU A 173 -51.18 3.97 7.97
N LYS A 174 -50.69 3.55 9.14
CA LYS A 174 -49.67 4.29 9.90
C LYS A 174 -48.31 3.77 9.50
N THR A 175 -47.51 4.61 8.85
CA THR A 175 -46.11 4.32 8.53
C THR A 175 -45.22 5.09 9.51
N GLU A 176 -44.49 4.35 10.36
CA GLU A 176 -43.45 4.93 11.22
C GLU A 176 -42.07 4.79 10.57
N LYS A 177 -41.36 5.90 10.43
CA LYS A 177 -39.94 5.93 10.08
C LYS A 177 -39.15 6.40 11.29
N ARG A 178 -38.06 5.69 11.60
CA ARG A 178 -37.12 6.03 12.67
C ARG A 178 -35.78 6.38 12.07
N SER A 179 -35.10 7.35 12.69
CA SER A 179 -33.73 7.69 12.34
C SER A 179 -32.78 6.51 12.55
N ARG A 180 -31.72 6.43 11.74
CA ARG A 180 -30.69 5.39 11.85
C ARG A 180 -29.29 5.94 11.57
N VAL A 181 -28.27 5.23 12.05
CA VAL A 181 -26.86 5.53 11.79
C VAL A 181 -26.28 4.43 10.91
N VAL A 182 -25.52 4.81 9.88
CA VAL A 182 -24.87 3.86 8.97
C VAL A 182 -23.38 3.80 9.26
N VAL A 183 -22.83 2.60 9.38
CA VAL A 183 -21.40 2.33 9.55
C VAL A 183 -20.90 1.54 8.35
N LEU A 184 -19.92 2.08 7.64
CA LEU A 184 -19.23 1.41 6.54
C LEU A 184 -17.87 0.91 7.05
N LEU A 185 -17.66 -0.39 6.92
CA LEU A 185 -16.44 -1.07 7.32
C LEU A 185 -15.69 -1.51 6.07
N ASP A 186 -14.48 -1.00 5.89
CA ASP A 186 -13.57 -1.46 4.86
C ASP A 186 -12.96 -2.80 5.28
N ILE A 187 -13.14 -3.81 4.43
CA ILE A 187 -12.67 -5.19 4.65
C ILE A 187 -11.66 -5.64 3.59
N SER A 188 -11.05 -4.68 2.90
CA SER A 188 -9.99 -4.92 1.94
C SER A 188 -8.76 -5.59 2.55
N PRO A 189 -7.91 -6.25 1.73
CA PRO A 189 -6.64 -6.82 2.18
C PRO A 189 -5.71 -5.80 2.86
N SER A 190 -5.74 -4.52 2.47
CA SER A 190 -4.92 -3.46 3.08
C SER A 190 -5.26 -3.21 4.55
N ILE A 191 -6.45 -3.62 5.02
CA ILE A 191 -6.88 -3.50 6.42
C ILE A 191 -6.91 -4.87 7.11
N THR A 192 -7.35 -5.91 6.41
CA THR A 192 -7.51 -7.24 7.00
C THR A 192 -6.19 -8.00 7.14
N GLN A 193 -5.20 -7.75 6.27
CA GLN A 193 -3.93 -8.49 6.24
C GLN A 193 -2.72 -7.66 6.70
N VAL A 194 -2.78 -6.34 6.57
CA VAL A 194 -1.66 -5.46 6.95
C VAL A 194 -1.67 -5.17 8.44
N SER A 195 -0.48 -5.17 9.04
CA SER A 195 -0.25 -4.74 10.41
C SER A 195 0.68 -3.53 10.43
N ASP A 196 0.33 -2.53 11.24
CA ASP A 196 1.21 -1.40 11.55
C ASP A 196 2.00 -1.61 12.86
N GLU A 197 1.78 -2.73 13.55
CA GLU A 197 2.55 -3.07 14.75
C GLU A 197 3.97 -3.47 14.35
N VAL A 198 4.94 -2.89 15.05
CA VAL A 198 6.35 -3.21 14.88
C VAL A 198 6.60 -4.56 15.56
N SER A 199 6.93 -5.60 14.77
CA SER A 199 7.26 -6.93 15.31
C SER A 199 8.38 -6.81 16.35
N SER A 200 8.05 -7.04 17.62
CA SER A 200 8.96 -6.91 18.76
C SER A 200 9.69 -8.23 19.03
N GLY A 201 10.37 -8.80 18.04
CA GLY A 201 11.33 -9.92 18.17
C GLY A 201 10.84 -11.21 18.87
N GLY A 202 9.56 -11.32 19.22
CA GLY A 202 8.97 -12.46 19.92
C GLY A 202 8.05 -13.26 19.01
N PRO A 203 7.62 -14.47 19.40
CA PRO A 203 6.75 -15.35 18.60
C PRO A 203 5.31 -14.83 18.44
N ARG A 204 5.01 -13.58 18.83
CA ARG A 204 3.70 -12.97 18.67
C ARG A 204 3.60 -12.37 17.27
N THR A 205 2.72 -12.94 16.46
CA THR A 205 2.28 -12.34 15.20
C THR A 205 1.67 -10.95 15.46
N PRO A 206 2.09 -9.91 14.71
CA PRO A 206 1.60 -8.55 14.92
C PRO A 206 0.11 -8.43 14.53
N ARG A 207 -0.64 -7.57 15.21
CA ARG A 207 -2.11 -7.41 15.01
C ARG A 207 -2.40 -6.62 13.75
N THR A 208 -3.41 -7.02 12.99
CA THR A 208 -3.78 -6.32 11.75
C THR A 208 -4.60 -5.06 12.04
N ARG A 209 -4.69 -4.16 11.06
CA ARG A 209 -5.48 -2.91 11.17
C ARG A 209 -6.95 -3.18 11.54
N ILE A 210 -7.56 -4.22 10.97
CA ILE A 210 -8.93 -4.64 11.32
C ILE A 210 -9.04 -5.07 12.79
N GLU A 211 -8.02 -5.71 13.36
CA GLU A 211 -8.03 -6.13 14.76
C GLU A 211 -8.01 -4.93 15.71
N HIS A 212 -7.21 -3.90 15.40
CA HIS A 212 -7.23 -2.64 16.16
C HIS A 212 -8.58 -1.93 16.09
N LEU A 213 -9.23 -1.96 14.92
CA LEU A 213 -10.57 -1.39 14.76
C LEU A 213 -11.61 -2.16 15.58
N ILE A 214 -11.60 -3.49 15.54
CA ILE A 214 -12.53 -4.32 16.34
C ILE A 214 -12.30 -4.10 17.84
N GLU A 215 -11.04 -3.96 18.27
CA GLU A 215 -10.70 -3.61 19.66
C GLU A 215 -11.31 -2.26 20.07
N PHE A 216 -11.26 -1.24 19.20
CA PHE A 216 -11.93 0.04 19.44
C PHE A 216 -13.46 -0.09 19.49
N LEU A 217 -14.08 -0.83 18.56
CA LEU A 217 -15.53 -1.00 18.50
C LEU A 217 -16.09 -1.77 19.72
N THR A 218 -15.25 -2.60 20.35
CA THR A 218 -15.59 -3.41 21.53
C THR A 218 -15.02 -2.85 22.84
N ASP A 219 -14.42 -1.66 22.82
CA ASP A 219 -13.78 -1.03 23.98
C ASP A 219 -14.82 -0.66 25.06
N GLU A 220 -14.65 -1.23 26.26
CA GLU A 220 -15.52 -0.99 27.42
C GLU A 220 -15.40 0.43 28.00
N GLN A 221 -14.30 1.14 27.74
CA GLN A 221 -14.11 2.52 28.21
C GLN A 221 -14.79 3.53 27.29
N VAL A 222 -14.65 3.37 25.98
CA VAL A 222 -15.25 4.29 24.99
C VAL A 222 -16.73 3.96 24.77
N GLN A 223 -17.10 2.69 24.82
CA GLN A 223 -18.46 2.19 24.58
C GLN A 223 -19.08 2.77 23.29
N PHE A 224 -18.28 2.86 22.23
CA PHE A 224 -18.63 3.61 21.01
C PHE A 224 -19.94 3.13 20.39
N VAL A 225 -20.03 1.83 20.08
CA VAL A 225 -21.22 1.22 19.45
C VAL A 225 -22.41 1.25 20.41
N HIS A 226 -22.19 0.99 21.70
CA HIS A 226 -23.25 1.04 22.70
C HIS A 226 -23.91 2.43 22.77
N ARG A 227 -23.12 3.51 22.74
CA ARG A 227 -23.64 4.89 22.73
C ARG A 227 -24.41 5.23 21.45
N LEU A 228 -24.02 4.68 20.30
CA LEU A 228 -24.81 4.81 19.06
C LEU A 228 -26.19 4.14 19.21
N LEU A 229 -26.22 2.92 19.79
CA LEU A 229 -27.43 2.11 19.95
C LEU A 229 -28.44 2.66 20.95
N GLN A 230 -28.03 3.52 21.89
CA GLN A 230 -28.96 4.17 22.83
C GLN A 230 -29.98 5.06 22.11
N ASN A 231 -29.52 5.81 21.11
CA ASN A 231 -30.33 6.77 20.38
C ASN A 231 -30.91 6.22 19.09
N ASN A 232 -30.15 5.39 18.36
CA ASN A 232 -30.51 4.97 17.00
C ASN A 232 -30.16 3.51 16.73
N PRO A 233 -30.91 2.78 15.89
CA PRO A 233 -30.41 1.54 15.29
C PRO A 233 -29.18 1.82 14.43
N VAL A 234 -28.24 0.88 14.43
CA VAL A 234 -26.97 0.95 13.67
C VAL A 234 -27.01 -0.05 12.53
N VAL A 235 -26.77 0.42 11.31
CA VAL A 235 -26.72 -0.41 10.10
C VAL A 235 -25.27 -0.52 9.65
N VAL A 236 -24.72 -1.73 9.65
CA VAL A 236 -23.32 -2.00 9.32
C VAL A 236 -23.22 -2.61 7.93
N TYR A 237 -22.39 -2.02 7.09
CA TYR A 237 -22.05 -2.50 5.75
C TYR A 237 -20.57 -2.86 5.69
N ALA A 238 -20.25 -3.91 4.95
CA ALA A 238 -18.89 -4.20 4.53
C ALA A 238 -18.68 -3.65 3.11
N PHE A 239 -17.48 -3.17 2.81
CA PHE A 239 -17.12 -2.77 1.46
C PHE A 239 -15.66 -3.08 1.14
N GLY A 240 -15.37 -3.12 -0.16
CA GLY A 240 -14.05 -3.23 -0.76
C GLY A 240 -14.15 -2.72 -2.19
N THR A 241 -14.11 -3.59 -3.20
CA THR A 241 -14.33 -3.17 -4.61
C THR A 241 -15.71 -2.57 -4.86
N ARG A 242 -16.68 -2.97 -4.06
CA ARG A 242 -18.08 -2.53 -4.04
C ARG A 242 -18.62 -2.58 -2.62
N LEU A 243 -19.78 -1.94 -2.40
CA LEU A 243 -20.57 -2.10 -1.17
C LEU A 243 -21.30 -3.46 -1.18
N ASP A 244 -21.30 -4.19 -0.05
CA ASP A 244 -22.20 -5.32 0.16
C ASP A 244 -23.62 -4.81 0.36
N GLU A 245 -24.54 -5.14 -0.55
CA GLU A 245 -25.91 -4.66 -0.50
C GLU A 245 -26.77 -5.31 0.60
N THR A 246 -26.22 -6.28 1.33
CA THR A 246 -26.87 -6.99 2.44
C THR A 246 -26.34 -6.51 3.80
N PRO A 247 -26.80 -5.35 4.32
CA PRO A 247 -26.34 -4.86 5.60
C PRO A 247 -26.82 -5.73 6.76
N GLN A 248 -26.08 -5.66 7.85
CA GLN A 248 -26.51 -6.18 9.14
C GLN A 248 -27.02 -5.03 10.00
N VAL A 249 -28.11 -5.27 10.73
CA VAL A 249 -28.79 -4.23 11.52
C VAL A 249 -28.70 -4.60 12.99
N MET A 250 -28.28 -3.64 13.81
CA MET A 250 -28.30 -3.70 15.26
C MET A 250 -29.43 -2.81 15.75
N GLU A 251 -30.41 -3.40 16.42
CA GLU A 251 -31.61 -2.70 16.88
C GLU A 251 -31.30 -1.71 18.02
N ARG A 252 -32.09 -0.64 18.11
CA ARG A 252 -31.95 0.34 19.18
C ARG A 252 -32.10 -0.34 20.56
N GLY A 253 -31.18 -0.06 21.47
CA GLY A 253 -31.15 -0.63 22.81
C GLY A 253 -30.73 -2.10 22.88
N SER A 254 -30.36 -2.73 21.76
CA SER A 254 -29.78 -4.08 21.77
C SER A 254 -28.36 -4.08 22.35
N ALA A 255 -27.90 -5.26 22.80
CA ALA A 255 -26.51 -5.42 23.21
C ALA A 255 -25.58 -5.22 22.00
N PRO A 256 -24.46 -4.49 22.15
CA PRO A 256 -23.48 -4.35 21.08
C PRO A 256 -22.89 -5.72 20.72
N TRP A 257 -22.49 -5.91 19.47
CA TRP A 257 -21.86 -7.14 19.02
C TRP A 257 -20.58 -7.42 19.79
N SER A 258 -20.41 -8.70 20.12
CA SER A 258 -19.19 -9.25 20.69
C SER A 258 -18.03 -9.17 19.69
N ARG A 259 -16.80 -9.31 20.21
CA ARG A 259 -15.60 -9.37 19.38
C ARG A 259 -15.68 -10.47 18.31
N GLN A 260 -16.26 -11.63 18.63
CA GLN A 260 -16.38 -12.74 17.68
C GLN A 260 -17.36 -12.43 16.54
N GLU A 261 -18.46 -11.72 16.83
CA GLU A 261 -19.43 -11.31 15.80
C GLU A 261 -18.84 -10.27 14.86
N TRP A 262 -18.08 -9.29 15.38
CA TRP A 262 -17.32 -8.34 14.55
C TRP A 262 -16.26 -9.04 13.69
N GLU A 263 -15.53 -10.00 14.26
CA GLU A 263 -14.53 -10.79 13.52
C GLU A 263 -15.19 -11.63 12.42
N ALA A 264 -16.32 -12.28 12.72
CA ALA A 264 -17.10 -13.04 11.76
C ALA A 264 -17.60 -12.16 10.60
N PHE A 265 -18.09 -10.96 10.91
CA PHE A 265 -18.52 -9.99 9.91
C PHE A 265 -17.35 -9.52 9.03
N ALA A 266 -16.23 -9.11 9.63
CA ALA A 266 -15.08 -8.56 8.90
C ALA A 266 -14.39 -9.59 7.98
N HIS A 267 -14.41 -10.87 8.34
CA HIS A 267 -13.77 -11.95 7.56
C HIS A 267 -14.74 -12.69 6.62
N TYR A 268 -16.00 -12.24 6.51
CA TYR A 268 -17.03 -12.91 5.70
C TYR A 268 -17.31 -14.36 6.13
N ASP A 269 -17.36 -14.59 7.44
CA ASP A 269 -17.75 -15.89 7.98
C ASP A 269 -19.23 -16.21 7.63
N PHE A 270 -19.44 -17.30 6.91
CA PHE A 270 -20.76 -17.74 6.46
C PHE A 270 -21.51 -18.58 7.50
N ARG A 271 -20.87 -18.99 8.61
CA ARG A 271 -21.51 -19.83 9.64
C ARG A 271 -22.71 -19.16 10.30
N PRO A 272 -22.64 -17.88 10.76
CA PRO A 272 -23.81 -17.22 11.35
C PRO A 272 -24.99 -17.11 10.37
N PHE A 273 -24.70 -17.01 9.07
CA PHE A 273 -25.72 -16.98 8.03
C PHE A 273 -26.42 -18.34 7.88
N LEU A 274 -25.67 -19.44 7.92
CA LEU A 274 -26.25 -20.79 7.86
C LEU A 274 -27.07 -21.14 9.09
N LEU A 275 -26.65 -20.70 10.28
CA LEU A 275 -27.36 -20.94 11.54
C LEU A 275 -28.66 -20.12 11.70
N ARG A 276 -28.90 -19.14 10.82
CA ARG A 276 -30.02 -18.22 10.94
C ARG A 276 -31.37 -18.96 10.80
N GLY A 277 -32.20 -18.86 11.83
CA GLY A 277 -33.55 -19.44 11.85
C GLY A 277 -33.62 -20.89 12.33
N LEU A 278 -32.49 -21.56 12.59
CA LEU A 278 -32.46 -22.92 13.13
C LEU A 278 -32.75 -22.96 14.63
N SER A 279 -33.42 -24.04 15.07
CA SER A 279 -33.60 -24.37 16.49
C SER A 279 -32.26 -24.58 17.21
N PRO A 280 -32.17 -24.39 18.54
CA PRO A 280 -30.93 -24.63 19.29
C PRO A 280 -30.36 -26.05 19.11
N ALA A 281 -31.24 -27.05 18.99
CA ALA A 281 -30.85 -28.42 18.69
C ALA A 281 -30.30 -28.57 17.26
N GLY A 282 -30.94 -27.93 16.27
CA GLY A 282 -30.46 -27.87 14.89
C GLY A 282 -29.11 -27.19 14.75
N GLN A 283 -28.86 -26.11 15.52
CA GLN A 283 -27.57 -25.42 15.56
C GLN A 283 -26.45 -26.33 16.11
N GLN A 284 -26.73 -27.07 17.19
CA GLN A 284 -25.77 -28.04 17.74
C GLN A 284 -25.50 -29.21 16.78
N ALA A 285 -26.52 -29.72 16.10
CA ALA A 285 -26.36 -30.77 15.08
C ALA A 285 -25.45 -30.31 13.94
N LEU A 286 -25.61 -29.07 13.48
CA LEU A 286 -24.76 -28.48 12.45
C LEU A 286 -23.32 -28.28 12.93
N GLN A 287 -23.14 -27.79 14.16
CA GLN A 287 -21.82 -27.56 14.76
C GLN A 287 -21.01 -28.85 14.97
N ASN A 288 -21.68 -29.97 15.22
CA ASN A 288 -21.05 -31.28 15.41
C ASN A 288 -20.77 -32.02 14.09
N THR A 289 -21.08 -31.42 12.94
CA THR A 289 -20.85 -32.02 11.62
C THR A 289 -19.37 -31.98 11.24
N THR A 290 -18.85 -33.10 10.77
CA THR A 290 -17.45 -33.24 10.32
C THR A 290 -17.25 -33.15 8.81
N THR A 291 -18.32 -33.24 8.01
CA THR A 291 -18.28 -33.18 6.55
C THR A 291 -19.42 -32.33 5.97
N PRO A 292 -19.15 -31.15 5.37
CA PRO A 292 -17.88 -30.41 5.38
C PRO A 292 -17.50 -29.94 6.79
N ASP A 293 -16.22 -29.71 7.04
CA ASP A 293 -15.71 -29.28 8.35
C ASP A 293 -16.36 -27.97 8.82
N TRP A 294 -17.10 -28.00 9.93
CA TRP A 294 -17.75 -26.80 10.50
C TRP A 294 -16.76 -25.80 11.13
N ASN A 295 -15.53 -26.23 11.44
CA ASN A 295 -14.53 -25.38 12.08
C ASN A 295 -14.03 -24.23 11.18
N GLY A 296 -14.37 -24.25 9.89
CA GLY A 296 -14.04 -23.21 8.92
C GLY A 296 -12.72 -23.48 8.18
N PRO A 297 -12.34 -22.60 7.25
CA PRO A 297 -11.11 -22.75 6.48
C PRO A 297 -9.85 -22.48 7.32
N ARG A 298 -8.75 -23.17 6.98
CA ARG A 298 -7.43 -22.88 7.56
C ARG A 298 -6.85 -21.58 6.98
N PRO A 299 -6.20 -20.73 7.79
CA PRO A 299 -5.56 -19.52 7.30
C PRO A 299 -4.34 -19.83 6.42
N PRO A 300 -4.03 -18.99 5.40
CA PRO A 300 -2.79 -19.07 4.62
C PRO A 300 -1.53 -18.87 5.48
N ALA A 301 -0.38 -19.34 4.98
CA ALA A 301 0.91 -19.13 5.65
C ALA A 301 1.19 -17.63 5.85
N GLY A 302 1.55 -17.24 7.08
CA GLY A 302 1.79 -15.83 7.44
C GLY A 302 0.54 -15.03 7.84
N GLN A 303 -0.67 -15.59 7.69
CA GLN A 303 -1.92 -14.94 8.11
C GLN A 303 -2.47 -15.56 9.40
N ARG A 304 -3.08 -14.74 10.26
CA ARG A 304 -3.70 -15.20 11.51
C ARG A 304 -5.07 -15.86 11.30
N ARG A 305 -5.82 -15.37 10.32
CA ARG A 305 -7.21 -15.76 10.05
C ARG A 305 -7.44 -15.90 8.55
N ALA A 306 -8.41 -16.74 8.21
CA ALA A 306 -8.87 -16.90 6.84
C ALA A 306 -9.69 -15.67 6.43
N GLY A 307 -9.40 -15.10 5.28
CA GLY A 307 -10.13 -13.97 4.70
C GLY A 307 -11.32 -14.42 3.84
N PRO A 308 -12.01 -13.45 3.20
CA PRO A 308 -13.21 -13.70 2.40
C PRO A 308 -13.06 -14.77 1.30
N PRO A 309 -11.92 -14.89 0.56
CA PRO A 309 -11.75 -15.93 -0.46
C PRO A 309 -11.79 -17.35 0.12
N GLN A 310 -11.10 -17.57 1.24
CA GLN A 310 -11.06 -18.89 1.88
C GLN A 310 -12.43 -19.27 2.46
N TRP A 311 -13.15 -18.29 3.02
CA TRP A 311 -14.53 -18.49 3.47
C TRP A 311 -15.50 -18.75 2.33
N ALA A 312 -15.29 -18.13 1.17
CA ALA A 312 -16.07 -18.38 -0.04
C ALA A 312 -15.85 -19.81 -0.57
N ASP A 313 -14.62 -20.33 -0.52
CA ASP A 313 -14.30 -21.71 -0.89
C ASP A 313 -14.92 -22.72 0.08
N TRP A 314 -14.87 -22.42 1.39
CA TRP A 314 -15.58 -23.18 2.42
C TRP A 314 -17.10 -23.21 2.16
N ALA A 315 -17.71 -22.05 1.89
CA ALA A 315 -19.14 -21.94 1.61
C ALA A 315 -19.55 -22.64 0.29
N THR A 316 -18.65 -22.69 -0.70
CA THR A 316 -18.88 -23.42 -1.96
C THR A 316 -19.07 -24.92 -1.69
N GLN A 317 -18.31 -25.50 -0.74
CA GLN A 317 -18.48 -26.90 -0.35
C GLN A 317 -19.86 -27.16 0.25
N TRP A 318 -20.36 -26.26 1.10
CA TRP A 318 -21.71 -26.35 1.66
C TRP A 318 -22.79 -26.14 0.60
N TYR A 319 -22.62 -25.16 -0.29
CA TYR A 319 -23.56 -24.87 -1.37
C TYR A 319 -23.76 -26.05 -2.33
N ALA A 320 -22.70 -26.83 -2.60
CA ALA A 320 -22.76 -28.02 -3.43
C ALA A 320 -23.74 -29.09 -2.87
N ARG A 321 -23.94 -29.11 -1.54
CA ARG A 321 -24.78 -30.11 -0.86
C ARG A 321 -26.27 -29.77 -0.85
N ARG A 322 -26.67 -28.56 -1.24
CA ARG A 322 -28.05 -28.04 -1.07
C ARG A 322 -29.17 -28.99 -1.57
N ASP A 323 -28.88 -29.80 -2.58
CA ASP A 323 -29.82 -30.73 -3.22
C ASP A 323 -29.57 -32.21 -2.85
N GLU A 324 -28.58 -32.51 -2.00
CA GLU A 324 -28.30 -33.87 -1.53
C GLU A 324 -29.48 -34.47 -0.76
N GLY A 325 -29.86 -35.71 -1.07
CA GLY A 325 -30.93 -36.41 -0.35
C GLY A 325 -32.36 -36.01 -0.73
N LEU A 326 -32.54 -35.12 -1.72
CA LEU A 326 -33.85 -34.87 -2.36
C LEU A 326 -34.14 -35.96 -3.40
N SER A 327 -35.28 -36.64 -3.28
CA SER A 327 -35.77 -37.58 -4.28
C SER A 327 -36.42 -36.82 -5.45
N PRO A 328 -36.32 -37.31 -6.71
CA PRO A 328 -37.08 -36.76 -7.83
C PRO A 328 -38.60 -36.87 -7.66
N ASN A 329 -39.07 -37.74 -6.75
CA ASN A 329 -40.48 -37.96 -6.48
C ASN A 329 -40.98 -37.06 -5.32
N PRO A 330 -41.93 -36.13 -5.55
CA PRO A 330 -42.40 -35.17 -4.54
C PRO A 330 -43.10 -35.79 -3.32
N GLN A 331 -43.44 -37.09 -3.36
CA GLN A 331 -44.14 -37.79 -2.29
C GLN A 331 -43.19 -38.46 -1.27
N GLU A 332 -41.90 -38.59 -1.58
CA GLU A 332 -40.91 -39.16 -0.66
C GLU A 332 -40.31 -38.08 0.25
N PRO A 333 -40.26 -38.30 1.59
CA PRO A 333 -39.69 -37.31 2.50
C PRO A 333 -38.18 -37.15 2.26
N PRO A 334 -37.66 -35.91 2.25
CA PRO A 334 -36.25 -35.67 2.02
C PRO A 334 -35.39 -36.28 3.12
N LYS A 335 -34.24 -36.85 2.74
CA LYS A 335 -33.24 -37.28 3.73
C LYS A 335 -32.57 -36.02 4.31
N PRO A 336 -32.48 -35.87 5.65
CA PRO A 336 -31.86 -34.70 6.24
C PRO A 336 -30.38 -34.62 5.85
N LEU A 337 -29.91 -33.40 5.56
CA LEU A 337 -28.54 -33.09 5.09
C LEU A 337 -27.47 -33.46 6.12
N VAL A 338 -27.80 -33.32 7.39
CA VAL A 338 -26.96 -33.62 8.54
C VAL A 338 -27.78 -34.47 9.52
N ALA A 339 -27.13 -35.48 10.10
CA ALA A 339 -27.79 -36.41 11.01
C ALA A 339 -28.27 -35.67 12.27
N GLY A 340 -29.54 -35.89 12.65
CA GLY A 340 -30.13 -35.29 13.86
C GLY A 340 -30.86 -33.96 13.66
N LEU A 341 -30.96 -33.43 12.43
CA LEU A 341 -31.82 -32.27 12.13
C LEU A 341 -33.30 -32.66 12.00
N SER A 342 -34.16 -31.79 12.49
CA SER A 342 -35.60 -31.87 12.26
C SER A 342 -35.91 -31.56 10.77
N PRO A 343 -37.03 -32.05 10.21
CA PRO A 343 -37.42 -31.73 8.84
C PRO A 343 -37.61 -30.22 8.58
N GLU A 344 -38.07 -29.49 9.60
CA GLU A 344 -38.26 -28.03 9.53
C GLU A 344 -36.91 -27.30 9.48
N ASP A 345 -35.97 -27.68 10.35
CA ASP A 345 -34.63 -27.12 10.37
C ASP A 345 -33.83 -27.45 9.09
N ASP A 346 -34.01 -28.65 8.53
CA ASP A 346 -33.40 -29.06 7.25
C ASP A 346 -33.92 -28.19 6.08
N ALA A 347 -35.22 -27.90 6.06
CA ALA A 347 -35.81 -27.00 5.07
C ALA A 347 -35.25 -25.57 5.17
N ILE A 348 -35.09 -25.05 6.40
CA ILE A 348 -34.49 -23.73 6.66
C ILE A 348 -33.03 -23.70 6.21
N LEU A 349 -32.25 -24.73 6.56
CA LEU A 349 -30.85 -24.84 6.14
C LEU A 349 -30.71 -24.87 4.62
N ARG A 350 -31.53 -25.66 3.91
CA ARG A 350 -31.52 -25.71 2.44
C ARG A 350 -31.86 -24.37 1.80
N ASP A 351 -32.82 -23.64 2.37
CA ASP A 351 -33.15 -22.29 1.91
C ASP A 351 -31.98 -21.31 2.11
N ASN A 352 -31.30 -21.37 3.26
CA ASN A 352 -30.08 -20.61 3.52
C ASN A 352 -28.96 -20.98 2.53
N LEU A 353 -28.76 -22.27 2.25
CA LEU A 353 -27.77 -22.75 1.27
C LEU A 353 -28.06 -22.20 -0.13
N ARG A 354 -29.31 -22.21 -0.59
CA ARG A 354 -29.67 -21.64 -1.92
C ARG A 354 -29.34 -20.15 -2.05
N LYS A 355 -29.36 -19.41 -0.93
CA LYS A 355 -29.03 -17.98 -0.89
C LYS A 355 -27.52 -17.70 -0.84
N LEU A 356 -26.67 -18.71 -0.64
CA LEU A 356 -25.21 -18.53 -0.56
C LEU A 356 -24.56 -18.12 -1.88
N ASP A 357 -25.04 -18.59 -3.02
CA ASP A 357 -24.39 -18.41 -4.33
C ASP A 357 -24.00 -16.95 -4.60
N ARG A 358 -24.97 -16.03 -4.45
CA ARG A 358 -24.75 -14.58 -4.57
C ARG A 358 -23.75 -14.04 -3.56
N ARG A 359 -23.76 -14.54 -2.32
CA ARG A 359 -22.85 -14.06 -1.26
C ARG A 359 -21.41 -14.57 -1.45
N ILE A 360 -21.25 -15.79 -2.00
CA ILE A 360 -19.95 -16.36 -2.36
C ILE A 360 -19.29 -15.50 -3.44
N GLU A 361 -20.05 -15.10 -4.46
CA GLU A 361 -19.56 -14.20 -5.52
C GLU A 361 -19.12 -12.84 -4.95
N VAL A 362 -19.92 -12.24 -4.06
CA VAL A 362 -19.57 -10.97 -3.40
C VAL A 362 -18.29 -11.12 -2.57
N ALA A 363 -18.16 -12.17 -1.76
CA ALA A 363 -16.97 -12.40 -0.94
C ALA A 363 -15.67 -12.56 -1.76
N ARG A 364 -15.76 -13.15 -2.96
CA ARG A 364 -14.60 -13.26 -3.88
C ARG A 364 -14.27 -11.93 -4.54
N ALA A 365 -15.27 -11.15 -4.91
CA ALA A 365 -15.08 -9.88 -5.63
C ALA A 365 -14.63 -8.75 -4.70
N ILE A 366 -15.10 -8.71 -3.46
CA ILE A 366 -14.91 -7.56 -2.55
C ILE A 366 -13.45 -7.30 -2.20
N VAL A 367 -12.59 -8.34 -2.21
CA VAL A 367 -11.16 -8.22 -1.84
C VAL A 367 -10.22 -7.88 -2.99
N LEU A 368 -10.71 -7.75 -4.23
CA LEU A 368 -9.86 -7.50 -5.41
C LEU A 368 -9.34 -6.06 -5.50
N GLY A 369 -9.85 -5.16 -4.65
CA GLY A 369 -9.60 -3.73 -4.67
C GLY A 369 -10.49 -2.99 -3.67
N THR A 370 -10.38 -1.66 -3.63
CA THR A 370 -11.08 -0.77 -2.71
C THR A 370 -11.61 0.47 -3.44
N ASN A 371 -12.93 0.62 -3.46
CA ASN A 371 -13.64 1.74 -4.08
C ASN A 371 -14.49 2.48 -3.04
N ILE A 372 -13.81 3.29 -2.22
CA ILE A 372 -14.42 4.05 -1.13
C ILE A 372 -15.50 5.02 -1.66
N PRO A 373 -15.25 5.84 -2.70
CA PRO A 373 -16.24 6.82 -3.16
C PRO A 373 -17.54 6.18 -3.65
N ASP A 374 -17.45 5.11 -4.45
CA ASP A 374 -18.64 4.41 -4.98
C ASP A 374 -19.41 3.68 -3.87
N ALA A 375 -18.70 3.07 -2.91
CA ALA A 375 -19.34 2.42 -1.77
C ALA A 375 -20.14 3.43 -0.92
N ILE A 376 -19.58 4.62 -0.66
CA ILE A 376 -20.29 5.69 0.04
C ILE A 376 -21.48 6.19 -0.79
N LEU A 377 -21.31 6.42 -2.10
CA LEU A 377 -22.38 6.90 -2.98
C LEU A 377 -23.57 5.91 -3.00
N THR A 378 -23.26 4.62 -3.12
CA THR A 378 -24.26 3.54 -3.08
C THR A 378 -24.95 3.48 -1.73
N ALA A 379 -24.21 3.62 -0.62
CA ALA A 379 -24.79 3.66 0.71
C ALA A 379 -25.73 4.87 0.88
N ILE A 380 -25.33 6.07 0.44
CA ILE A 380 -26.18 7.28 0.47
C ILE A 380 -27.46 7.05 -0.34
N ASN A 381 -27.35 6.53 -1.56
CA ASN A 381 -28.52 6.34 -2.42
C ASN A 381 -29.54 5.34 -1.85
N ARG A 382 -29.07 4.32 -1.12
CA ARG A 382 -29.94 3.31 -0.47
C ARG A 382 -30.52 3.80 0.85
N GLU A 383 -29.75 4.55 1.63
CA GLU A 383 -30.10 4.93 3.01
C GLU A 383 -30.65 6.37 3.14
N ALA A 384 -30.57 7.20 2.11
CA ALA A 384 -31.25 8.51 2.07
C ALA A 384 -32.77 8.44 2.36
N PRO A 385 -33.58 7.52 1.77
CA PRO A 385 -35.03 7.47 2.03
C PRO A 385 -35.41 7.00 3.45
N ASN A 386 -34.41 6.60 4.25
CA ASN A 386 -34.52 5.87 5.50
C ASN A 386 -34.22 6.73 6.75
N MET A 387 -34.25 8.06 6.65
CA MET A 387 -33.93 9.01 7.75
C MET A 387 -32.53 8.80 8.35
N THR A 388 -31.53 8.67 7.48
CA THR A 388 -30.13 8.48 7.92
C THR A 388 -29.58 9.77 8.53
N GLN A 389 -29.13 9.69 9.80
CA GLN A 389 -28.61 10.84 10.53
C GLN A 389 -27.15 11.15 10.19
N GLY A 390 -26.39 10.16 9.73
CA GLY A 390 -25.01 10.25 9.28
C GLY A 390 -24.40 8.90 8.89
N ILE A 391 -23.28 8.94 8.19
CA ILE A 391 -22.52 7.78 7.74
C ILE A 391 -21.12 7.84 8.36
N ILE A 392 -20.68 6.78 9.04
CA ILE A 392 -19.34 6.63 9.60
C ILE A 392 -18.57 5.64 8.75
N VAL A 393 -17.41 6.03 8.23
CA VAL A 393 -16.59 5.21 7.33
C VAL A 393 -15.27 4.90 8.01
N PHE A 394 -14.98 3.62 8.21
CA PHE A 394 -13.68 3.15 8.70
C PHE A 394 -12.89 2.58 7.53
N SER A 395 -11.77 3.20 7.18
CA SER A 395 -10.89 2.78 6.07
C SER A 395 -9.49 3.36 6.26
N ASP A 396 -8.48 2.78 5.62
CA ASP A 396 -7.14 3.37 5.53
C ASP A 396 -7.06 4.52 4.51
N GLY A 397 -8.13 4.73 3.73
CA GLY A 397 -8.27 5.83 2.79
C GLY A 397 -7.76 5.56 1.38
N ARG A 398 -7.05 4.45 1.18
CA ARG A 398 -6.52 4.12 -0.13
C ARG A 398 -7.65 3.58 -1.00
N SER A 399 -7.92 4.26 -2.11
CA SER A 399 -8.83 3.76 -3.14
C SER A 399 -8.09 3.55 -4.44
N ASN A 400 -8.13 2.34 -4.98
CA ASN A 400 -7.45 1.96 -6.22
C ASN A 400 -8.35 1.97 -7.45
N LEU A 401 -9.67 2.08 -7.27
CA LEU A 401 -10.68 2.08 -8.34
C LEU A 401 -11.52 3.37 -8.39
N GLY A 402 -11.39 4.25 -7.39
CA GLY A 402 -12.14 5.51 -7.31
C GLY A 402 -11.59 6.61 -8.24
N SER A 403 -12.48 7.49 -8.71
CA SER A 403 -12.08 8.68 -9.47
C SER A 403 -12.48 9.98 -8.75
N ASP A 404 -11.74 11.06 -8.98
CA ASP A 404 -12.00 12.38 -8.38
C ASP A 404 -13.39 12.93 -8.70
N ALA A 405 -13.96 12.53 -9.84
CA ALA A 405 -15.31 12.92 -10.23
C ALA A 405 -16.36 12.35 -9.26
N VAL A 406 -16.21 11.08 -8.86
CA VAL A 406 -17.12 10.41 -7.92
C VAL A 406 -17.01 11.01 -6.52
N ILE A 407 -15.81 11.43 -6.09
CA ILE A 407 -15.62 12.13 -4.81
C ILE A 407 -16.43 13.44 -4.77
N ARG A 408 -16.47 14.20 -5.87
CA ARG A 408 -17.31 15.40 -5.96
C ARG A 408 -18.80 15.06 -5.90
N GLU A 409 -19.22 14.01 -6.59
CA GLU A 409 -20.61 13.56 -6.59
C GLU A 409 -21.07 13.12 -5.20
N VAL A 410 -20.26 12.33 -4.48
CA VAL A 410 -20.52 11.93 -3.09
C VAL A 410 -20.76 13.14 -2.21
N ARG A 411 -19.91 14.16 -2.28
CA ARG A 411 -20.06 15.39 -1.49
C ARG A 411 -21.32 16.17 -1.85
N GLN A 412 -21.61 16.32 -3.15
CA GLN A 412 -22.80 17.01 -3.62
C GLN A 412 -24.07 16.30 -3.15
N ARG A 413 -24.09 14.97 -3.25
CA ARG A 413 -25.23 14.13 -2.84
C ARG A 413 -25.43 14.15 -1.32
N ALA A 414 -24.36 13.97 -0.55
CA ALA A 414 -24.38 14.03 0.91
C ALA A 414 -24.87 15.38 1.42
N SER A 415 -24.40 16.50 0.83
CA SER A 415 -24.85 17.84 1.17
C SER A 415 -26.32 18.07 0.84
N ARG A 416 -26.77 17.63 -0.35
CA ARG A 416 -28.18 17.75 -0.78
C ARG A 416 -29.14 17.00 0.15
N GLU A 417 -28.76 15.79 0.57
CA GLU A 417 -29.56 14.95 1.47
C GLU A 417 -29.33 15.29 2.96
N LYS A 418 -28.41 16.23 3.26
CA LYS A 418 -28.01 16.65 4.62
C LYS A 418 -27.50 15.49 5.50
N ILE A 419 -26.79 14.55 4.89
CA ILE A 419 -26.20 13.39 5.57
C ILE A 419 -24.69 13.66 5.79
N PRO A 420 -24.23 13.90 7.03
CA PRO A 420 -22.81 14.08 7.32
C PRO A 420 -22.05 12.75 7.18
N ILE A 421 -20.90 12.81 6.52
CA ILE A 421 -19.94 11.71 6.37
C ILE A 421 -18.79 11.94 7.34
N PHE A 422 -18.64 11.02 8.30
CA PHE A 422 -17.53 10.95 9.25
C PHE A 422 -16.52 9.92 8.72
N THR A 423 -15.30 10.33 8.41
CA THR A 423 -14.25 9.40 7.98
C THR A 423 -13.30 9.14 9.14
N VAL A 424 -13.01 7.87 9.41
CA VAL A 424 -12.08 7.43 10.45
C VAL A 424 -10.95 6.68 9.78
N ALA A 425 -9.76 7.29 9.80
CA ALA A 425 -8.58 6.69 9.22
C ALA A 425 -8.06 5.56 10.10
N VAL A 426 -7.96 4.37 9.50
CA VAL A 426 -7.45 3.15 10.12
C VAL A 426 -6.04 2.93 9.61
N GLY A 427 -5.10 2.88 10.55
CA GLY A 427 -3.67 2.72 10.27
C GLY A 427 -2.88 4.00 10.45
N VAL A 428 -1.57 3.83 10.59
CA VAL A 428 -0.64 4.92 10.97
C VAL A 428 0.04 5.49 9.73
N GLU A 429 -0.08 6.80 9.53
CA GLU A 429 0.72 7.55 8.53
C GLU A 429 2.18 7.67 9.00
N ARG A 430 2.94 6.59 8.88
CA ARG A 430 4.39 6.65 9.10
C ARG A 430 5.05 7.17 7.82
N ARG A 431 6.05 8.05 7.99
CA ARG A 431 6.97 8.35 6.89
C ARG A 431 7.73 7.07 6.57
N PHE A 432 7.37 6.44 5.45
CA PHE A 432 7.94 5.15 5.07
C PHE A 432 9.45 5.29 4.97
N THR A 433 10.14 4.68 5.93
CA THR A 433 11.59 4.59 5.96
C THR A 433 11.90 3.15 5.61
N SER A 434 12.74 2.92 4.61
CA SER A 434 13.18 1.57 4.24
C SER A 434 14.67 1.57 4.00
N ILE A 435 15.35 0.55 4.48
CA ILE A 435 16.76 0.31 4.25
C ILE A 435 16.88 -0.92 3.36
N ALA A 436 17.73 -0.86 2.35
CA ALA A 436 18.08 -2.01 1.52
C ALA A 436 19.59 -2.09 1.38
N ILE A 437 20.20 -3.19 1.84
CA ILE A 437 21.61 -3.46 1.56
C ILE A 437 21.74 -3.85 0.09
N THR A 438 22.20 -2.90 -0.72
CA THR A 438 22.30 -3.05 -2.17
C THR A 438 23.41 -4.02 -2.55
N GLU A 439 24.58 -3.87 -1.93
CA GLU A 439 25.75 -4.65 -2.27
C GLU A 439 26.71 -4.80 -1.08
N VAL A 440 27.39 -5.95 -1.03
CA VAL A 440 28.55 -6.18 -0.15
C VAL A 440 29.72 -6.51 -1.07
N GLN A 441 30.58 -5.53 -1.30
CA GLN A 441 31.65 -5.55 -2.28
C GLN A 441 32.98 -5.92 -1.62
N THR A 442 33.71 -6.84 -2.27
CA THR A 442 35.06 -7.28 -1.89
C THR A 442 35.69 -7.94 -3.11
N ASP A 443 37.02 -8.06 -3.11
CA ASP A 443 37.73 -8.80 -4.15
C ASP A 443 37.40 -10.30 -4.10
N ASP A 444 37.28 -10.93 -5.28
CA ASP A 444 37.03 -12.37 -5.41
C ASP A 444 38.20 -13.22 -4.90
N VAL A 445 39.40 -12.67 -4.99
CA VAL A 445 40.66 -13.33 -4.62
C VAL A 445 41.48 -12.36 -3.77
N VAL A 446 41.80 -12.79 -2.56
CA VAL A 446 42.54 -12.01 -1.57
C VAL A 446 43.82 -12.74 -1.18
N THR A 447 44.90 -11.99 -0.99
CA THR A 447 46.17 -12.53 -0.49
C THR A 447 46.15 -12.73 1.03
N PRO A 448 46.57 -13.90 1.56
CA PRO A 448 46.61 -14.20 2.99
C PRO A 448 47.43 -13.22 3.84
N ASP A 449 48.50 -12.65 3.26
CA ASP A 449 49.48 -11.83 3.95
C ASP A 449 49.09 -10.36 4.09
N GLN A 450 48.00 -9.96 3.44
CA GLN A 450 47.44 -8.61 3.50
C GLN A 450 45.97 -8.69 3.93
N GLY A 451 45.58 -7.81 4.86
CA GLY A 451 44.16 -7.63 5.12
C GLY A 451 43.41 -7.16 3.88
N PHE A 452 42.11 -7.42 3.82
CA PHE A 452 41.25 -6.97 2.73
C PHE A 452 40.08 -6.15 3.23
N LYS A 453 39.51 -5.35 2.33
CA LYS A 453 38.40 -4.46 2.64
C LYS A 453 37.10 -5.01 2.10
N VAL A 454 36.06 -4.94 2.92
CA VAL A 454 34.68 -5.25 2.54
C VAL A 454 33.87 -3.96 2.62
N ALA A 455 33.41 -3.47 1.48
CA ALA A 455 32.54 -2.30 1.40
C ALA A 455 31.07 -2.75 1.43
N VAL A 456 30.28 -2.18 2.34
CA VAL A 456 28.83 -2.41 2.43
C VAL A 456 28.13 -1.17 1.91
N HIS A 457 27.29 -1.37 0.90
CA HIS A 457 26.45 -0.35 0.28
C HIS A 457 25.01 -0.55 0.70
N ALA A 458 24.34 0.53 1.10
CA ALA A 458 22.94 0.53 1.46
C ALA A 458 22.23 1.75 0.84
N ASP A 459 21.04 1.50 0.32
CA ASP A 459 20.12 2.55 -0.14
C ASP A 459 18.99 2.69 0.87
N GLY A 460 18.48 3.91 1.02
CA GLY A 460 17.48 4.23 2.03
C GLY A 460 16.39 5.14 1.50
N VAL A 461 15.12 4.89 1.80
CA VAL A 461 14.02 5.84 1.52
C VAL A 461 13.80 6.73 2.74
N ASN A 462 13.71 8.06 2.54
CA ASN A 462 13.57 9.06 3.62
C ASN A 462 14.69 9.06 4.68
N LEU A 463 15.86 8.51 4.34
CA LEU A 463 17.02 8.39 5.24
C LEU A 463 18.10 9.45 4.99
N ALA A 464 17.88 10.41 4.10
CA ALA A 464 18.88 11.44 3.81
C ALA A 464 19.37 12.14 5.11
N HIS A 465 20.69 12.19 5.29
CA HIS A 465 21.40 12.70 6.47
C HIS A 465 21.28 11.87 7.76
N GLN A 466 20.61 10.72 7.73
CA GLN A 466 20.52 9.83 8.89
C GLN A 466 21.68 8.83 8.90
N SER A 467 22.06 8.37 10.09
CA SER A 467 23.09 7.34 10.26
C SER A 467 22.49 6.11 10.94
N VAL A 468 22.75 4.93 10.38
CA VAL A 468 22.23 3.65 10.89
C VAL A 468 23.42 2.73 11.22
N PRO A 469 23.40 2.02 12.36
CA PRO A 469 24.46 1.07 12.68
C PRO A 469 24.51 -0.10 11.68
N VAL A 470 25.68 -0.69 11.48
CA VAL A 470 25.89 -1.86 10.63
C VAL A 470 26.83 -2.84 11.33
N GLU A 471 26.60 -4.13 11.15
CA GLU A 471 27.48 -5.20 11.60
C GLU A 471 27.94 -6.04 10.40
N LEU A 472 29.16 -6.57 10.46
CA LEU A 472 29.69 -7.47 9.45
C LEU A 472 30.11 -8.80 10.07
N ASP A 473 29.40 -9.86 9.73
CA ASP A 473 29.73 -11.23 10.09
C ASP A 473 30.73 -11.82 9.07
N VAL A 474 31.72 -12.57 9.57
CA VAL A 474 32.78 -13.21 8.77
C VAL A 474 32.77 -14.72 9.02
N PHE A 475 32.90 -15.49 7.93
CA PHE A 475 32.85 -16.95 7.92
C PHE A 475 34.03 -17.54 7.17
N TYR A 476 34.73 -18.49 7.79
CA TYR A 476 35.72 -19.35 7.13
C TYR A 476 35.11 -20.70 6.78
N LEU A 477 35.01 -20.99 5.48
CA LEU A 477 34.33 -22.18 4.98
C LEU A 477 35.28 -23.36 4.72
N GLY A 478 36.60 -23.14 4.71
CA GLY A 478 37.61 -24.16 4.41
C GLY A 478 38.06 -24.16 2.94
N LYS A 479 39.00 -25.03 2.57
CA LYS A 479 39.68 -24.98 1.26
C LYS A 479 38.83 -25.43 0.06
N ASP A 480 37.87 -26.34 0.24
CA ASP A 480 37.10 -26.95 -0.85
C ASP A 480 35.56 -26.76 -0.73
N ALA A 481 35.12 -25.78 0.06
CA ALA A 481 33.70 -25.61 0.35
C ALA A 481 32.93 -24.92 -0.79
N ARG A 482 31.85 -25.57 -1.26
CA ARG A 482 30.81 -24.96 -2.11
C ARG A 482 29.58 -24.70 -1.26
N VAL A 483 29.49 -23.52 -0.67
CA VAL A 483 28.34 -23.12 0.16
C VAL A 483 27.42 -22.22 -0.65
N THR A 484 26.13 -22.52 -0.62
CA THR A 484 25.07 -21.79 -1.34
C THR A 484 24.29 -20.80 -0.46
N ASP A 485 24.31 -20.95 0.88
CA ASP A 485 23.60 -20.08 1.85
C ASP A 485 24.27 -20.14 3.26
N LEU A 486 24.19 -19.07 4.07
CA LEU A 486 24.73 -18.98 5.45
C LEU A 486 23.66 -18.88 6.56
N LYS A 487 22.36 -19.00 6.26
CA LYS A 487 21.26 -18.78 7.22
C LYS A 487 21.40 -19.44 8.60
N ASP A 488 21.77 -20.71 8.67
CA ASP A 488 21.83 -21.46 9.94
C ASP A 488 23.23 -21.50 10.59
N ARG A 489 24.22 -20.83 10.00
CA ARG A 489 25.62 -20.90 10.44
C ARG A 489 25.96 -19.75 11.38
N GLN A 490 26.64 -20.06 12.49
CA GLN A 490 27.19 -19.03 13.36
C GLN A 490 28.44 -18.40 12.74
N PRO A 491 28.61 -17.06 12.86
CA PRO A 491 29.79 -16.37 12.37
C PRO A 491 31.01 -16.76 13.19
N ASP A 492 32.16 -16.88 12.51
CA ASP A 492 33.44 -17.12 13.16
C ASP A 492 33.96 -15.84 13.83
N PHE A 493 33.62 -14.67 13.28
CA PHE A 493 33.90 -13.34 13.84
C PHE A 493 32.86 -12.31 13.37
N THR A 494 32.52 -11.33 14.21
CA THR A 494 31.59 -10.25 13.85
C THR A 494 32.20 -8.89 14.17
N PHE A 495 32.21 -7.98 13.20
CA PHE A 495 32.52 -6.57 13.41
C PHE A 495 31.28 -5.85 13.93
N ASN A 496 31.29 -5.48 15.20
CA ASN A 496 30.24 -4.73 15.89
C ASN A 496 30.83 -3.67 16.84
N ALA A 497 30.00 -3.06 17.67
CA ALA A 497 30.44 -2.06 18.64
C ALA A 497 31.50 -2.57 19.64
N GLN A 498 31.52 -3.86 19.96
CA GLN A 498 32.48 -4.43 20.93
C GLN A 498 33.86 -4.67 20.32
N THR A 499 33.90 -5.02 19.03
CA THR A 499 35.14 -5.25 18.28
C THR A 499 35.65 -3.99 17.57
N HIS A 500 34.92 -2.89 17.64
CA HIS A 500 35.37 -1.60 17.13
C HIS A 500 36.53 -1.05 18.00
N PRO A 501 37.64 -0.54 17.44
CA PRO A 501 38.78 -0.02 18.21
C PRO A 501 38.41 1.05 19.26
N ARG A 502 37.36 1.84 18.98
CA ARG A 502 36.83 2.89 19.88
C ARG A 502 35.65 2.45 20.75
N LYS A 503 35.20 1.20 20.65
CA LYS A 503 33.98 0.68 21.30
C LYS A 503 32.69 1.43 20.92
N GLU A 504 32.58 1.82 19.65
CA GLU A 504 31.43 2.55 19.09
C GLU A 504 30.83 1.70 17.94
N PRO A 505 29.53 1.80 17.66
CA PRO A 505 28.93 1.08 16.54
C PRO A 505 29.48 1.59 15.20
N TYR A 506 29.74 0.68 14.27
CA TYR A 506 29.97 1.04 12.87
C TYR A 506 28.68 1.62 12.31
N GLN A 507 28.74 2.75 11.61
CA GLN A 507 27.54 3.47 11.12
C GLN A 507 27.66 3.82 9.64
N ILE A 508 26.58 3.60 8.90
CA ILE A 508 26.39 4.09 7.52
C ILE A 508 25.62 5.40 7.58
N THR A 509 26.21 6.49 7.08
CA THR A 509 25.52 7.77 6.90
C THR A 509 24.98 7.87 5.48
N PHE A 510 23.68 8.08 5.33
CA PHE A 510 23.02 8.21 4.03
C PHE A 510 23.17 9.64 3.50
N THR A 511 23.79 9.75 2.32
CA THR A 511 23.90 11.00 1.57
C THR A 511 22.59 11.31 0.81
N PRO A 512 22.24 12.60 0.61
CA PRO A 512 21.04 12.98 -0.15
C PRO A 512 21.11 12.51 -1.60
N GLY A 513 20.02 11.92 -2.10
CA GLY A 513 19.88 11.41 -3.47
C GLY A 513 18.48 10.80 -3.68
N GLU A 514 18.15 10.33 -4.89
CA GLU A 514 16.94 9.54 -5.17
C GLU A 514 17.34 8.21 -5.86
N PRO A 515 17.55 7.11 -5.11
CA PRO A 515 17.43 6.99 -3.65
C PRO A 515 18.66 7.54 -2.88
N PRO A 516 18.50 7.99 -1.62
CA PRO A 516 19.61 8.25 -0.70
C PRO A 516 20.55 7.05 -0.54
N HIS A 517 21.87 7.27 -0.59
CA HIS A 517 22.88 6.22 -0.61
C HIS A 517 23.89 6.36 0.54
N GLY A 518 24.25 5.26 1.18
CA GLY A 518 25.28 5.19 2.21
C GLY A 518 26.26 4.04 1.97
N GLN A 519 27.53 4.25 2.36
CA GLN A 519 28.58 3.25 2.25
C GLN A 519 29.51 3.25 3.47
N ILE A 520 30.08 2.10 3.78
CA ILE A 520 31.10 1.91 4.82
C ILE A 520 32.07 0.80 4.44
N GLU A 521 33.33 0.94 4.82
CA GLU A 521 34.37 -0.06 4.59
C GLU A 521 34.79 -0.74 5.91
N PHE A 522 34.76 -2.07 5.94
CA PHE A 522 35.33 -2.89 7.00
C PHE A 522 36.68 -3.43 6.56
N GLU A 523 37.68 -3.36 7.43
CA GLU A 523 39.03 -3.85 7.15
C GLU A 523 39.31 -5.14 7.92
N ILE A 524 39.39 -6.25 7.20
CA ILE A 524 39.68 -7.60 7.72
C ILE A 524 41.19 -7.82 7.65
N ASP A 525 41.88 -7.46 8.72
CA ASP A 525 43.35 -7.55 8.84
C ASP A 525 43.76 -8.69 9.79
N PRO A 526 44.68 -9.60 9.40
CA PRO A 526 45.16 -10.67 10.28
C PRO A 526 45.71 -10.16 11.62
N ALA A 527 46.42 -9.02 11.65
CA ALA A 527 46.96 -8.46 12.88
C ALA A 527 45.87 -7.92 13.81
N LYS A 528 44.80 -7.33 13.26
CA LYS A 528 43.64 -6.87 14.04
C LYS A 528 42.82 -8.04 14.56
N LEU A 529 42.63 -9.08 13.77
CA LEU A 529 41.88 -10.28 14.16
C LEU A 529 42.54 -11.03 15.33
N GLN A 530 43.88 -11.08 15.39
CA GLN A 530 44.60 -11.74 16.49
C GLN A 530 44.39 -11.12 17.87
N GLN A 531 43.97 -9.85 17.92
CA GLN A 531 43.66 -9.16 19.17
C GLN A 531 42.43 -9.77 19.86
N TYR A 532 41.60 -10.50 19.11
CA TYR A 532 40.37 -11.10 19.59
C TYR A 532 40.49 -12.64 19.64
N PRO A 533 40.02 -13.32 20.72
CA PRO A 533 40.09 -14.78 20.82
C PRO A 533 39.42 -15.51 19.66
N GLN A 534 38.27 -15.01 19.19
CA GLN A 534 37.52 -15.56 18.05
C GLN A 534 38.26 -15.33 16.72
N GLY A 535 38.92 -14.18 16.55
CA GLY A 535 39.68 -13.86 15.34
C GLY A 535 40.95 -14.71 15.16
N LYS A 536 41.52 -15.28 16.24
CA LYS A 536 42.66 -16.22 16.13
C LYS A 536 42.34 -17.47 15.32
N ILE A 537 41.07 -17.91 15.33
CA ILE A 537 40.61 -19.09 14.57
C ILE A 537 40.73 -18.84 13.06
N LEU A 538 40.66 -17.59 12.63
CA LEU A 538 40.69 -17.16 11.23
C LEU A 538 42.12 -16.92 10.70
N THR A 539 43.13 -17.01 11.57
CA THR A 539 44.54 -16.76 11.23
C THR A 539 45.40 -18.02 11.37
N GLU A 540 46.47 -18.11 10.60
CA GLU A 540 47.54 -19.11 10.73
C GLU A 540 48.93 -18.44 10.67
N GLU A 541 49.99 -19.15 11.06
CA GLU A 541 51.35 -18.63 10.90
C GLU A 541 51.77 -18.66 9.42
N SER A 542 52.46 -17.61 8.96
CA SER A 542 53.00 -17.55 7.61
C SER A 542 53.94 -18.70 7.33
N LYS A 543 53.87 -19.25 6.10
CA LYS A 543 54.80 -20.27 5.59
C LYS A 543 56.17 -19.69 5.18
N ASP A 544 56.36 -18.37 5.29
CA ASP A 544 57.64 -17.72 5.02
C ASP A 544 58.70 -18.13 6.06
N THR A 545 59.83 -18.65 5.58
CA THR A 545 60.94 -19.10 6.44
C THR A 545 61.78 -17.93 6.98
N ALA A 546 61.67 -16.74 6.38
CA ALA A 546 62.40 -15.55 6.80
C ALA A 546 61.63 -14.69 7.82
N ILE A 547 60.28 -14.68 7.75
CA ILE A 547 59.43 -13.82 8.59
C ILE A 547 58.19 -14.59 9.07
N LYS A 548 58.18 -14.98 10.34
CA LYS A 548 56.98 -15.53 10.98
C LYS A 548 56.02 -14.40 11.35
N LYS A 549 54.93 -14.27 10.60
CA LYS A 549 53.84 -13.32 10.88
C LYS A 549 52.47 -14.00 10.77
N PRO A 550 51.43 -13.48 11.44
CA PRO A 550 50.09 -14.01 11.26
C PRO A 550 49.54 -13.66 9.88
N VAL A 551 48.95 -14.65 9.22
CA VAL A 551 48.29 -14.53 7.92
C VAL A 551 46.87 -15.08 8.02
N LEU A 552 45.99 -14.66 7.11
CA LEU A 552 44.63 -15.21 7.02
C LEU A 552 44.71 -16.67 6.56
N LYS A 553 43.85 -17.54 7.08
CA LYS A 553 43.80 -18.94 6.62
C LYS A 553 43.44 -19.04 5.14
N GLU A 554 44.23 -19.78 4.39
CA GLU A 554 43.94 -20.08 2.99
C GLU A 554 42.63 -20.87 2.85
N GLY A 555 41.78 -20.49 1.90
CA GLY A 555 40.53 -21.19 1.58
C GLY A 555 39.39 -20.26 1.18
N VAL A 556 38.17 -20.80 1.18
CA VAL A 556 36.95 -20.10 0.84
C VAL A 556 36.40 -19.38 2.07
N TRP A 557 36.12 -18.10 1.93
CA TRP A 557 35.53 -17.22 2.93
C TRP A 557 34.18 -16.69 2.45
N ALA A 558 33.36 -16.28 3.40
CA ALA A 558 32.13 -15.56 3.13
C ALA A 558 31.88 -14.48 4.18
N VAL A 559 31.12 -13.46 3.82
CA VAL A 559 30.75 -12.37 4.72
C VAL A 559 29.25 -12.08 4.63
N ARG A 560 28.66 -11.63 5.73
CA ARG A 560 27.26 -11.21 5.80
C ARG A 560 27.15 -9.86 6.50
N ALA A 561 26.64 -8.85 5.79
CA ALA A 561 26.30 -7.57 6.37
C ALA A 561 24.93 -7.65 7.05
N ARG A 562 24.80 -7.06 8.24
CA ARG A 562 23.55 -6.95 9.01
C ARG A 562 23.31 -5.49 9.39
N ILE A 563 22.16 -4.93 9.03
CA ILE A 563 21.74 -3.59 9.46
C ILE A 563 20.44 -3.75 10.26
N PRO A 564 20.38 -3.34 11.53
CA PRO A 564 19.15 -3.42 12.29
C PRO A 564 18.08 -2.54 11.66
N ARG A 565 16.84 -3.03 11.71
CA ARG A 565 15.66 -2.34 11.19
C ARG A 565 15.52 -0.95 11.81
N HIS A 566 15.17 0.04 11.00
CA HIS A 566 14.88 1.39 11.51
C HIS A 566 13.57 1.39 12.34
N PRO A 567 13.45 2.17 13.43
CA PRO A 567 12.20 2.23 14.22
C PRO A 567 10.94 2.56 13.40
N ASP A 568 11.09 3.41 12.38
CA ASP A 568 10.01 3.83 11.48
C ASP A 568 9.85 2.92 10.24
N GLU A 569 10.60 1.82 10.14
CA GLU A 569 10.59 0.90 9.02
C GLU A 569 9.67 -0.30 9.25
N VAL A 570 8.85 -0.60 8.23
CA VAL A 570 7.96 -1.78 8.21
C VAL A 570 8.71 -2.95 7.57
N PHE A 571 9.59 -3.57 8.34
CA PHE A 571 10.33 -4.77 7.95
C PHE A 571 10.08 -5.90 8.97
N PRO A 572 9.73 -7.12 8.55
CA PRO A 572 9.30 -8.19 9.46
C PRO A 572 10.44 -8.72 10.34
N GLU A 573 11.66 -8.77 9.80
CA GLU A 573 12.84 -9.25 10.50
C GLU A 573 13.46 -8.12 11.33
N ALA A 574 14.26 -8.49 12.35
CA ALA A 574 14.92 -7.50 13.20
C ALA A 574 16.07 -6.76 12.48
N GLU A 575 16.65 -7.38 11.45
CA GLU A 575 17.84 -6.90 10.76
C GLU A 575 17.77 -7.23 9.28
N HIS A 576 18.14 -6.27 8.43
CA HIS A 576 18.41 -6.49 7.01
C HIS A 576 19.71 -7.26 6.85
N THR A 577 19.70 -8.35 6.10
CA THR A 577 20.89 -9.16 5.87
C THR A 577 21.25 -9.29 4.40
N ARG A 578 22.55 -9.30 4.10
CA ARG A 578 23.06 -9.51 2.73
C ARG A 578 24.38 -10.24 2.77
N GLU A 579 24.53 -11.28 1.96
CA GLU A 579 25.70 -12.16 1.96
C GLU A 579 26.55 -12.02 0.70
N ARG A 580 27.86 -12.21 0.86
CA ARG A 580 28.85 -12.31 -0.22
C ARG A 580 29.65 -13.61 -0.02
N LEU A 581 29.38 -14.60 -0.88
CA LEU A 581 29.91 -15.97 -0.78
C LEU A 581 31.07 -16.23 -1.75
N GLY A 582 32.06 -17.03 -1.36
CA GLY A 582 33.07 -17.53 -2.29
C GLY A 582 34.29 -16.63 -2.46
N ILE A 583 34.66 -15.88 -1.42
CA ILE A 583 35.88 -15.09 -1.38
C ILE A 583 37.07 -16.06 -1.25
N GLN A 584 37.99 -16.07 -2.21
CA GLN A 584 39.13 -16.99 -2.22
C GLN A 584 40.34 -16.34 -1.58
N VAL A 585 40.70 -16.77 -0.37
CA VAL A 585 41.94 -16.33 0.29
C VAL A 585 43.06 -17.28 -0.15
N GLN A 586 43.90 -16.83 -1.07
CA GLN A 586 45.00 -17.62 -1.64
C GLN A 586 46.19 -16.73 -2.00
N GLN A 587 47.41 -17.26 -1.87
CA GLN A 587 48.62 -16.50 -2.20
C GLN A 587 48.64 -16.16 -3.69
N LYS A 588 48.56 -14.87 -4.04
CA LYS A 588 48.72 -14.38 -5.41
C LYS A 588 50.20 -14.33 -5.78
N VAL A 589 50.57 -14.99 -6.86
CA VAL A 589 51.91 -14.89 -7.45
C VAL A 589 52.02 -13.56 -8.18
N LEU A 590 53.02 -12.74 -7.84
CA LEU A 590 53.25 -11.44 -8.46
C LEU A 590 54.02 -11.59 -9.78
N ARG A 591 53.45 -11.15 -10.89
CA ARG A 591 54.10 -11.22 -12.21
C ARG A 591 54.81 -9.90 -12.50
N VAL A 592 56.15 -9.90 -12.46
CA VAL A 592 56.98 -8.68 -12.52
C VAL A 592 57.83 -8.67 -13.78
N LEU A 593 57.77 -7.55 -14.53
CA LEU A 593 58.70 -7.25 -15.62
C LEU A 593 59.76 -6.26 -15.15
N LEU A 594 61.02 -6.69 -15.09
CA LEU A 594 62.16 -5.78 -14.94
C LEU A 594 62.63 -5.33 -16.31
N TRP A 595 62.56 -4.03 -16.57
CA TRP A 595 62.93 -3.41 -17.83
C TRP A 595 64.06 -2.43 -17.61
N ALA A 596 65.22 -2.61 -18.25
CA ALA A 596 66.39 -1.77 -18.02
C ALA A 596 67.17 -1.51 -19.31
N SER A 597 67.78 -0.32 -19.43
CA SER A 597 68.77 -0.06 -20.48
C SER A 597 70.09 -0.81 -20.22
N ALA A 598 70.52 -0.86 -18.95
CA ALA A 598 71.72 -1.57 -18.52
C ALA A 598 71.54 -2.19 -17.11
N ALA A 599 72.31 -3.25 -16.82
CA ALA A 599 72.27 -3.95 -15.54
C ALA A 599 73.05 -3.19 -14.44
N ASN A 600 72.53 -2.04 -14.00
CA ASN A 600 73.10 -1.26 -12.90
C ASN A 600 73.03 -2.01 -11.54
N ARG A 601 73.68 -1.48 -10.49
CA ARG A 601 73.75 -2.16 -9.18
C ARG A 601 72.36 -2.42 -8.60
N GLU A 602 71.46 -1.44 -8.64
CA GLU A 602 70.09 -1.58 -8.15
C GLU A 602 69.34 -2.71 -8.86
N PHE A 603 69.42 -2.76 -10.19
CA PHE A 603 68.83 -3.84 -11.00
C PHE A 603 69.37 -5.21 -10.58
N GLN A 604 70.68 -5.36 -10.38
CA GLN A 604 71.29 -6.63 -9.97
C GLN A 604 70.84 -7.09 -8.58
N PHE A 605 70.79 -6.17 -7.61
CA PHE A 605 70.32 -6.48 -6.26
C PHE A 605 68.82 -6.82 -6.24
N LEU A 606 67.99 -6.08 -6.98
CA LEU A 606 66.56 -6.36 -7.09
C LEU A 606 66.30 -7.69 -7.80
N ARG A 607 67.00 -7.99 -8.91
CA ARG A 607 66.94 -9.29 -9.59
C ARG A 607 67.31 -10.44 -8.64
N THR A 608 68.33 -10.28 -7.82
CA THR A 608 68.76 -11.30 -6.84
C THR A 608 67.72 -11.53 -5.73
N PHE A 609 67.04 -10.47 -5.29
CA PHE A 609 65.91 -10.59 -4.38
C PHE A 609 64.74 -11.30 -5.04
N LEU A 610 64.29 -10.82 -6.20
CA LEU A 610 63.14 -11.39 -6.92
C LEU A 610 63.37 -12.84 -7.38
N MET A 611 64.60 -13.23 -7.71
CA MET A 611 64.93 -14.62 -8.03
C MET A 611 64.73 -15.56 -6.84
N ARG A 612 65.02 -15.11 -5.61
CA ARG A 612 64.74 -15.88 -4.40
C ARG A 612 63.24 -16.00 -4.16
N GLU A 613 62.50 -14.91 -4.37
CA GLU A 613 61.04 -14.91 -4.27
C GLU A 613 60.38 -15.80 -5.35
N ALA A 614 60.98 -15.88 -6.54
CA ALA A 614 60.52 -16.74 -7.62
C ALA A 614 60.72 -18.22 -7.30
N LYS A 615 61.87 -18.59 -6.71
CA LYS A 615 62.12 -19.94 -6.20
C LYS A 615 61.07 -20.38 -5.17
N ASP A 616 60.59 -19.45 -4.35
CA ASP A 616 59.54 -19.68 -3.36
C ASP A 616 58.12 -19.60 -3.96
N LYS A 617 57.98 -19.51 -5.29
CA LYS A 617 56.72 -19.39 -6.04
C LYS A 617 55.88 -18.17 -5.64
N ARG A 618 56.50 -17.10 -5.14
CA ARG A 618 55.83 -15.83 -4.79
C ARG A 618 55.83 -14.83 -5.94
N VAL A 619 56.82 -14.92 -6.84
CA VAL A 619 57.00 -14.00 -7.98
C VAL A 619 57.24 -14.80 -9.27
N GLU A 620 56.67 -14.35 -10.39
CA GLU A 620 57.14 -14.73 -11.73
C GLU A 620 57.95 -13.58 -12.30
N LEU A 621 59.22 -13.83 -12.62
CA LEU A 621 60.16 -12.80 -13.03
C LEU A 621 60.40 -12.85 -14.55
N THR A 622 60.13 -11.74 -15.23
CA THR A 622 60.55 -11.51 -16.63
C THR A 622 61.54 -10.37 -16.72
N LEU A 623 62.56 -10.53 -17.56
CA LEU A 623 63.61 -9.55 -17.82
C LEU A 623 63.53 -9.01 -19.25
N LEU A 624 63.72 -7.71 -19.38
CA LEU A 624 63.97 -7.00 -20.63
C LEU A 624 65.18 -6.08 -20.43
N VAL A 625 66.30 -6.40 -21.08
CA VAL A 625 67.54 -5.61 -20.98
C VAL A 625 67.92 -5.11 -22.37
N GLN A 626 68.01 -3.79 -22.57
CA GLN A 626 68.21 -3.16 -23.89
C GLN A 626 69.70 -2.95 -24.25
N ASN A 627 70.56 -3.89 -23.85
CA ASN A 627 71.95 -3.94 -24.27
C ASN A 627 72.17 -5.05 -25.33
N ASP A 628 73.35 -5.11 -25.92
CA ASP A 628 73.64 -6.09 -26.99
C ASP A 628 73.40 -7.54 -26.55
N ALA A 629 73.70 -7.88 -25.29
CA ALA A 629 73.49 -9.20 -24.72
C ALA A 629 72.00 -9.56 -24.57
N GLY A 630 71.16 -8.60 -24.19
CA GLY A 630 69.71 -8.77 -24.11
C GLY A 630 69.04 -8.83 -25.50
N ARG A 631 69.45 -7.96 -26.43
CA ARG A 631 68.93 -7.94 -27.82
C ARG A 631 69.25 -9.23 -28.59
N SER A 632 70.46 -9.75 -28.43
CA SER A 632 70.90 -11.02 -29.02
C SER A 632 70.32 -12.26 -28.33
N GLY A 633 69.70 -12.10 -27.15
CA GLY A 633 69.20 -13.20 -26.33
C GLY A 633 70.31 -14.09 -25.74
N GLN A 634 71.55 -13.61 -25.73
CA GLN A 634 72.72 -14.33 -25.18
C GLN A 634 72.89 -14.15 -23.67
N LEU A 635 72.08 -13.28 -23.05
CA LEU A 635 71.99 -13.18 -21.59
C LEU A 635 71.42 -14.52 -21.05
N THR A 636 72.26 -15.36 -20.46
CA THR A 636 71.82 -16.65 -19.90
C THR A 636 70.81 -16.42 -18.77
N PRO A 637 69.54 -16.82 -18.93
CA PRO A 637 68.56 -16.70 -17.87
C PRO A 637 68.76 -17.85 -16.86
N ASN A 638 68.53 -17.57 -15.58
CA ASN A 638 68.33 -18.58 -14.57
C ASN A 638 67.04 -19.37 -14.84
N PRO A 639 66.88 -20.60 -14.32
CA PRO A 639 65.69 -21.42 -14.57
C PRO A 639 64.36 -20.77 -14.14
N GLU A 640 64.41 -19.88 -13.15
CA GLU A 640 63.24 -19.22 -12.53
C GLU A 640 62.87 -17.87 -13.21
N GLU A 641 63.57 -17.46 -14.28
CA GLU A 641 63.32 -16.19 -14.96
C GLU A 641 63.10 -16.35 -16.47
N ARG A 642 62.22 -15.50 -17.02
CA ARG A 642 61.97 -15.41 -18.47
C ARG A 642 62.71 -14.21 -19.05
N LEU A 643 63.30 -14.36 -20.24
CA LEU A 643 63.92 -13.27 -20.98
C LEU A 643 63.08 -12.91 -22.21
N ILE A 644 62.70 -11.64 -22.36
CA ILE A 644 62.06 -11.11 -23.58
C ILE A 644 63.00 -10.13 -24.29
N LYS A 645 62.92 -10.07 -25.63
CA LYS A 645 63.87 -9.33 -26.48
C LYS A 645 63.46 -7.89 -26.75
N ARG A 646 62.17 -7.60 -26.64
CA ARG A 646 61.55 -6.30 -26.94
C ARG A 646 60.41 -6.04 -25.97
N PHE A 647 60.02 -4.77 -25.85
CA PHE A 647 58.88 -4.38 -25.03
C PHE A 647 57.58 -5.02 -25.55
N PRO A 648 56.64 -5.43 -24.67
CA PRO A 648 55.31 -5.91 -25.06
C PRO A 648 54.62 -5.01 -26.10
N ASP A 649 53.98 -5.61 -27.09
CA ASP A 649 53.34 -4.92 -28.23
C ASP A 649 51.83 -5.12 -28.31
N ARG A 650 51.27 -5.90 -27.37
CA ARG A 650 49.83 -6.19 -27.26
C ARG A 650 49.33 -6.01 -25.83
N LEU A 651 48.06 -5.63 -25.74
CA LEU A 651 47.27 -5.61 -24.52
C LEU A 651 45.98 -6.37 -24.81
N ASP A 652 46.02 -7.69 -24.71
CA ASP A 652 44.87 -8.56 -24.98
C ASP A 652 44.33 -9.14 -23.66
N LEU A 653 43.06 -8.85 -23.38
CA LEU A 653 42.31 -9.39 -22.24
C LEU A 653 41.77 -10.81 -22.49
N ALA A 654 41.76 -11.29 -23.73
CA ALA A 654 41.31 -12.63 -24.05
C ALA A 654 42.32 -13.68 -23.59
N ASP A 655 41.87 -14.68 -22.84
CA ASP A 655 42.66 -15.86 -22.47
C ASP A 655 42.73 -16.85 -23.65
N ARG A 656 43.30 -16.42 -24.78
CA ARG A 656 43.49 -17.26 -25.97
C ARG A 656 44.73 -18.14 -25.77
N LYS A 657 44.72 -19.35 -26.37
CA LYS A 657 45.87 -20.26 -26.43
C LYS A 657 47.01 -19.64 -27.26
N VAL A 658 47.74 -18.70 -26.68
CA VAL A 658 48.96 -18.11 -27.26
C VAL A 658 50.13 -19.06 -27.00
N ALA A 659 51.05 -19.15 -27.96
CA ALA A 659 52.25 -19.97 -27.80
C ALA A 659 53.09 -19.51 -26.58
N PRO A 660 53.72 -20.42 -25.82
CA PRO A 660 54.41 -20.08 -24.55
C PRO A 660 55.50 -19.00 -24.67
N ASP A 661 56.17 -18.95 -25.81
CA ASP A 661 57.21 -17.98 -26.19
C ASP A 661 56.65 -16.59 -26.51
N GLU A 662 55.42 -16.53 -27.01
CA GLU A 662 54.72 -15.30 -27.33
C GLU A 662 54.01 -14.65 -26.13
N LYS A 663 53.71 -15.45 -25.10
CA LYS A 663 52.99 -15.02 -23.88
C LYS A 663 53.63 -13.78 -23.24
N GLY A 664 54.96 -13.72 -23.16
CA GLY A 664 55.69 -12.60 -22.54
C GLY A 664 55.54 -11.23 -23.23
N TYR A 665 54.96 -11.16 -24.42
CA TYR A 665 54.77 -9.90 -25.16
C TYR A 665 53.37 -9.28 -24.96
N ASN A 666 52.52 -9.86 -24.11
CA ASN A 666 51.25 -9.26 -23.70
C ASN A 666 51.38 -8.54 -22.35
N LEU A 667 51.04 -7.24 -22.30
CA LEU A 667 51.07 -6.46 -21.06
C LEU A 667 50.14 -7.02 -19.97
N ASN A 668 49.04 -7.68 -20.35
CA ASN A 668 48.09 -8.27 -19.42
C ASN A 668 48.71 -9.39 -18.55
N GLU A 669 49.82 -9.99 -19.00
CA GLU A 669 50.59 -11.01 -18.27
C GLU A 669 51.36 -10.45 -17.07
N TYR A 670 51.48 -9.14 -16.94
CA TYR A 670 52.21 -8.49 -15.87
C TYR A 670 51.25 -7.80 -14.90
N ASP A 671 51.66 -7.78 -13.63
CA ASP A 671 51.02 -7.00 -12.57
C ASP A 671 51.81 -5.72 -12.28
N LEU A 672 53.13 -5.76 -12.47
CA LEU A 672 54.05 -4.67 -12.16
C LEU A 672 55.20 -4.61 -13.17
N ILE A 673 55.55 -3.40 -13.59
CA ILE A 673 56.75 -3.10 -14.39
C ILE A 673 57.69 -2.23 -13.54
N VAL A 674 58.96 -2.63 -13.45
CA VAL A 674 60.03 -1.81 -12.86
C VAL A 674 60.99 -1.41 -13.98
N ALA A 675 60.98 -0.13 -14.33
CA ALA A 675 61.72 0.45 -15.45
C ALA A 675 62.96 1.21 -14.93
N PHE A 676 64.15 0.68 -15.19
CA PHE A 676 65.44 1.29 -14.86
C PHE A 676 66.02 2.04 -16.05
N ASP A 677 65.82 3.36 -16.08
CA ASP A 677 66.27 4.28 -17.12
C ASP A 677 66.25 3.67 -18.54
N PRO A 678 65.10 3.09 -18.98
CA PRO A 678 65.03 2.40 -20.26
C PRO A 678 65.25 3.33 -21.44
N ASP A 679 65.72 2.76 -22.55
CA ASP A 679 65.80 3.47 -23.82
C ASP A 679 64.41 3.61 -24.46
N TRP A 680 63.86 4.81 -24.32
CA TRP A 680 62.55 5.19 -24.85
C TRP A 680 62.50 5.31 -26.39
N SER A 681 63.63 5.19 -27.10
CA SER A 681 63.64 5.21 -28.57
C SER A 681 63.14 3.90 -29.18
N GLU A 682 63.12 2.81 -28.40
CA GLU A 682 62.69 1.49 -28.85
C GLU A 682 61.18 1.26 -28.70
N ILE A 683 60.43 2.24 -28.17
CA ILE A 683 58.98 2.14 -27.99
C ILE A 683 58.25 2.91 -29.08
N THR A 684 57.23 2.27 -29.65
CA THR A 684 56.30 2.90 -30.58
C THR A 684 55.20 3.67 -29.84
N GLN A 685 54.56 4.63 -30.51
CA GLN A 685 53.42 5.36 -29.94
C GLN A 685 52.30 4.41 -29.45
N GLN A 686 51.98 3.37 -30.23
CA GLN A 686 50.96 2.38 -29.87
C GLN A 686 51.31 1.67 -28.54
N GLN A 687 52.57 1.29 -28.35
CA GLN A 687 53.03 0.66 -27.11
C GLN A 687 52.97 1.62 -25.91
N ALA A 688 53.28 2.90 -26.12
CA ALA A 688 53.15 3.92 -25.09
C ALA A 688 51.68 4.12 -24.65
N GLU A 689 50.75 4.16 -25.61
CA GLU A 689 49.31 4.24 -25.35
C GLU A 689 48.76 2.98 -24.68
N GLN A 690 49.24 1.79 -25.07
CA GLN A 690 48.90 0.52 -24.42
C GLN A 690 49.40 0.48 -22.97
N LEU A 691 50.62 0.93 -22.72
CA LEU A 691 51.18 1.02 -21.37
C LEU A 691 50.38 2.00 -20.51
N GLN A 692 50.01 3.17 -21.04
CA GLN A 692 49.13 4.11 -20.35
C GLN A 692 47.79 3.46 -19.98
N THR A 693 47.18 2.75 -20.93
CA THR A 693 45.89 2.07 -20.74
C THR A 693 45.99 0.98 -19.68
N TRP A 694 47.06 0.18 -19.72
CA TRP A 694 47.35 -0.86 -18.74
C TRP A 694 47.54 -0.30 -17.32
N VAL A 695 48.26 0.81 -17.18
CA VAL A 695 48.41 1.49 -15.89
C VAL A 695 47.07 2.06 -15.42
N GLN A 696 46.47 2.98 -16.17
CA GLN A 696 45.35 3.79 -15.68
C GLN A 696 44.02 3.02 -15.58
N ARG A 697 43.74 2.11 -16.53
CA ARG A 697 42.45 1.39 -16.60
C ARG A 697 42.50 -0.01 -16.02
N GLN A 698 43.61 -0.74 -16.17
CA GLN A 698 43.75 -2.11 -15.64
C GLN A 698 44.44 -2.18 -14.27
N GLY A 699 44.89 -1.03 -13.73
CA GLY A 699 45.53 -0.93 -12.43
C GLY A 699 46.95 -1.51 -12.40
N GLY A 700 47.61 -1.59 -13.56
CA GLY A 700 49.01 -2.01 -13.66
C GLY A 700 49.96 -1.10 -12.88
N GLY A 701 50.88 -1.68 -12.12
CA GLY A 701 51.88 -0.92 -11.38
C GLY A 701 53.05 -0.52 -12.27
N LEU A 702 53.48 0.74 -12.25
CA LEU A 702 54.73 1.18 -12.91
C LEU A 702 55.66 1.88 -11.91
N ILE A 703 56.85 1.34 -11.71
CA ILE A 703 57.94 1.98 -10.98
C ILE A 703 58.97 2.44 -12.00
N PHE A 704 59.15 3.75 -12.14
CA PHE A 704 60.19 4.33 -12.98
C PHE A 704 61.38 4.76 -12.12
N VAL A 705 62.54 4.19 -12.37
CA VAL A 705 63.81 4.52 -11.72
C VAL A 705 64.63 5.35 -12.70
N ALA A 706 64.76 6.64 -12.39
CA ALA A 706 65.45 7.61 -13.24
C ALA A 706 66.97 7.47 -13.12
N ASP A 707 67.66 7.68 -14.25
CA ASP A 707 69.12 7.83 -14.30
C ASP A 707 69.50 8.82 -15.42
N ARG A 708 70.79 9.09 -15.58
CA ARG A 708 71.29 10.22 -16.37
C ARG A 708 71.30 10.00 -17.88
N ILE A 709 71.01 8.78 -18.36
CA ILE A 709 71.22 8.42 -19.76
C ILE A 709 69.94 8.66 -20.57
N HIS A 710 68.88 7.90 -20.30
CA HIS A 710 67.68 7.88 -21.14
C HIS A 710 66.49 8.66 -20.55
N THR A 711 66.53 9.06 -19.28
CA THR A 711 65.48 9.87 -18.67
C THR A 711 65.42 11.27 -19.32
N ALA A 712 66.58 11.84 -19.70
CA ALA A 712 66.63 13.12 -20.42
C ALA A 712 65.98 13.02 -21.81
N GLN A 713 66.13 11.86 -22.45
CA GLN A 713 65.52 11.56 -23.75
C GLN A 713 63.99 11.50 -23.66
N LEU A 714 63.43 10.94 -22.57
CA LEU A 714 61.98 10.89 -22.35
C LEU A 714 61.38 12.30 -22.33
N ILE A 715 62.02 13.24 -21.63
CA ILE A 715 61.52 14.61 -21.45
C ILE A 715 61.61 15.38 -22.77
N ARG A 716 62.78 15.35 -23.42
CA ARG A 716 63.02 16.09 -24.67
C ARG A 716 62.07 15.67 -25.77
N ARG A 717 61.92 14.36 -25.96
CA ARG A 717 60.98 13.83 -26.96
C ARG A 717 59.55 13.97 -26.52
N GLY A 718 59.23 13.69 -25.25
CA GLY A 718 57.86 13.68 -24.72
C GLY A 718 57.16 15.04 -24.71
N MET A 719 57.92 16.14 -24.54
CA MET A 719 57.39 17.51 -24.51
C MET A 719 57.20 18.14 -25.91
N GLU A 720 57.59 17.45 -26.98
CA GLU A 720 57.31 17.90 -28.35
C GLU A 720 55.80 17.81 -28.66
N ALA A 721 55.24 18.84 -29.31
CA ALA A 721 53.82 18.82 -29.67
C ALA A 721 53.52 17.65 -30.63
N GLY A 722 52.63 16.74 -30.22
CA GLY A 722 52.33 15.50 -30.95
C GLY A 722 53.31 14.35 -30.69
N SER A 723 54.08 14.40 -29.60
CA SER A 723 55.07 13.37 -29.25
C SER A 723 54.46 11.97 -29.07
N GLN A 724 55.18 10.98 -29.59
CA GLN A 724 54.91 9.55 -29.39
C GLN A 724 55.01 9.10 -27.91
N LEU A 725 55.72 9.86 -27.06
CA LEU A 725 55.98 9.51 -25.66
C LEU A 725 55.13 10.29 -24.65
N ASN A 726 54.26 11.19 -25.12
CA ASN A 726 53.36 11.95 -24.23
C ASN A 726 52.51 11.03 -23.30
N PRO A 727 51.96 9.88 -23.76
CA PRO A 727 51.24 8.95 -22.87
C PRO A 727 52.04 8.48 -21.66
N ILE A 728 53.37 8.35 -21.80
CA ILE A 728 54.27 7.94 -20.70
C ILE A 728 54.44 9.09 -19.70
N LEU A 729 54.64 10.31 -20.18
CA LEU A 729 54.73 11.48 -19.30
C LEU A 729 53.45 11.66 -18.51
N GLU A 730 52.27 11.39 -19.09
CA GLU A 730 50.96 11.51 -18.44
C GLU A 730 50.77 10.56 -17.26
N ILE A 731 51.29 9.33 -17.32
CA ILE A 731 51.17 8.35 -16.23
C ILE A 731 52.20 8.51 -15.10
N LEU A 732 53.32 9.19 -15.35
CA LEU A 732 54.31 9.45 -14.30
C LEU A 732 53.76 10.44 -13.25
N PRO A 733 54.09 10.27 -11.96
CA PRO A 733 53.61 11.16 -10.89
C PRO A 733 54.35 12.51 -10.85
N VAL A 734 55.43 12.63 -11.61
CA VAL A 734 56.26 13.83 -11.73
C VAL A 734 56.51 14.13 -13.18
N LEU A 735 56.89 15.37 -13.47
CA LEU A 735 57.53 15.78 -14.70
C LEU A 735 59.04 15.89 -14.44
N PRO A 736 59.86 14.92 -14.90
CA PRO A 736 61.32 14.99 -14.75
C PRO A 736 61.88 16.22 -15.47
N ASP A 737 63.01 16.76 -15.01
CA ASP A 737 63.65 17.94 -15.62
C ASP A 737 64.79 17.56 -16.57
N ASP A 738 65.06 18.38 -17.58
CA ASP A 738 66.13 18.10 -18.54
C ASP A 738 67.49 18.34 -17.88
N ILE A 739 68.10 17.25 -17.40
CA ILE A 739 69.41 17.28 -16.71
C ILE A 739 70.54 17.87 -17.57
N ILE A 740 70.42 17.85 -18.90
CA ILE A 740 71.41 18.45 -19.80
C ILE A 740 71.20 19.97 -19.87
N ALA A 741 69.95 20.44 -19.85
CA ALA A 741 69.63 21.87 -19.85
C ALA A 741 69.93 22.55 -18.50
N VAL A 742 69.74 21.85 -17.38
CA VAL A 742 69.92 22.37 -16.00
C VAL A 742 71.40 22.50 -15.58
N LYS A 743 72.36 22.21 -16.48
CA LYS A 743 73.80 21.98 -16.23
C LYS A 743 74.02 20.79 -15.29
N ILE A 744 74.85 19.84 -15.74
CA ILE A 744 75.15 18.61 -15.00
C ILE A 744 75.80 18.95 -13.66
N ARG A 745 75.05 18.79 -12.56
CA ARG A 745 75.63 18.87 -11.21
C ARG A 745 76.44 17.61 -10.91
N ALA A 746 77.64 17.82 -10.38
CA ALA A 746 78.47 16.73 -9.89
C ALA A 746 77.72 15.97 -8.78
N ILE A 747 77.82 14.64 -8.79
CA ILE A 747 77.31 13.79 -7.70
C ILE A 747 78.01 14.23 -6.41
N SER A 748 77.26 14.35 -5.31
CA SER A 748 77.85 14.74 -4.03
C SER A 748 78.96 13.76 -3.64
N ARG A 749 80.03 14.25 -3.00
CA ARG A 749 81.08 13.38 -2.42
C ARG A 749 80.70 12.84 -1.04
N HIS A 750 79.72 13.45 -0.40
CA HIS A 750 79.25 13.10 0.93
C HIS A 750 77.82 12.56 0.86
N PRO A 751 77.45 11.59 1.72
CA PRO A 751 76.09 11.10 1.78
C PRO A 751 75.11 12.22 2.17
N ARG A 752 73.87 12.08 1.71
CA ARG A 752 72.73 12.92 2.04
C ARG A 752 71.62 12.06 2.62
N ARG A 753 70.89 12.62 3.57
CA ARG A 753 69.69 11.98 4.11
C ARG A 753 68.51 12.13 3.15
N LEU A 754 67.54 11.25 3.33
CA LEU A 754 66.18 11.49 2.84
C LEU A 754 65.30 12.01 3.97
N TYR A 755 64.46 12.98 3.68
CA TYR A 755 63.33 13.37 4.53
C TYR A 755 62.12 12.58 4.09
N LEU A 756 61.52 11.82 5.01
CA LEU A 756 60.47 10.85 4.69
C LEU A 756 59.11 11.40 5.11
N ASN A 757 58.13 11.26 4.22
CA ASN A 757 56.75 11.66 4.45
C ASN A 757 55.85 10.41 4.31
N PRO A 758 55.73 9.58 5.37
CA PRO A 758 54.95 8.36 5.33
C PRO A 758 53.47 8.67 5.03
N ILE A 759 52.82 7.81 4.26
CA ILE A 759 51.37 7.89 4.05
C ILE A 759 50.69 7.52 5.38
N PRO A 760 49.76 8.35 5.91
CA PRO A 760 49.08 8.07 7.17
C PRO A 760 48.42 6.67 7.16
N GLY A 761 48.70 5.86 8.17
CA GLY A 761 48.17 4.49 8.29
C GLY A 761 48.82 3.45 7.37
N SER A 762 49.81 3.81 6.55
CA SER A 762 50.55 2.88 5.70
C SER A 762 51.88 2.46 6.36
N ASP A 763 52.20 1.18 6.27
CA ASP A 763 53.46 0.60 6.72
C ASP A 763 54.54 0.60 5.62
N LEU A 764 54.30 1.29 4.49
CA LEU A 764 55.14 1.22 3.30
C LEU A 764 56.60 1.58 3.56
N LEU A 765 56.85 2.63 4.35
CA LEU A 765 58.21 3.08 4.69
C LEU A 765 58.78 2.37 5.92
N GLN A 766 58.01 1.51 6.59
CA GLN A 766 58.44 0.85 7.81
C GLN A 766 59.42 -0.29 7.52
N LEU A 767 60.70 -0.05 7.83
CA LEU A 767 61.78 -1.04 7.69
C LEU A 767 61.98 -1.90 8.95
N GLU A 768 61.56 -1.40 10.11
CA GLU A 768 61.75 -2.04 11.42
C GLU A 768 60.39 -2.47 11.97
N GLU A 769 60.23 -3.76 12.27
CA GLU A 769 59.02 -4.32 12.88
C GLU A 769 59.25 -4.50 14.39
N VAL A 770 58.34 -3.96 15.20
CA VAL A 770 58.32 -4.18 16.65
C VAL A 770 57.41 -5.37 16.90
N ASP A 771 57.89 -6.39 17.60
CA ASP A 771 57.08 -7.57 17.96
C ASP A 771 55.87 -7.09 18.80
N PRO A 772 54.63 -7.34 18.34
CA PRO A 772 53.42 -6.90 19.03
C PRO A 772 53.32 -7.44 20.47
N LEU A 773 54.05 -8.52 20.79
CA LEU A 773 54.04 -9.18 22.09
C LEU A 773 55.05 -8.56 23.08
N THR A 774 56.02 -7.77 22.62
CA THR A 774 56.89 -7.00 23.51
C THR A 774 56.15 -5.77 24.03
N GLN A 775 55.82 -5.77 25.32
CA GLN A 775 55.32 -4.56 25.99
C GLN A 775 56.37 -3.45 25.86
N PRO A 776 55.97 -2.20 25.55
CA PRO A 776 56.90 -1.09 25.51
C PRO A 776 57.45 -0.88 26.92
N SER A 777 58.69 -1.28 27.16
CA SER A 777 59.41 -0.92 28.39
C SER A 777 59.57 0.60 28.40
N ASP A 778 59.06 1.23 29.46
CA ASP A 778 59.23 2.62 29.88
C ASP A 778 60.06 3.52 28.95
N LYS A 779 59.36 4.39 28.18
CA LYS A 779 59.74 5.76 27.76
C LYS A 779 58.93 6.22 26.54
N GLY A 780 57.61 6.39 26.66
CA GLY A 780 56.81 7.18 25.69
C GLY A 780 56.98 6.82 24.20
N VAL A 781 57.27 5.55 23.89
CA VAL A 781 57.40 5.04 22.53
C VAL A 781 56.00 4.71 22.01
N SER A 782 55.51 5.45 21.02
CA SER A 782 54.39 4.98 20.20
C SER A 782 54.87 3.75 19.42
N PRO A 783 54.19 2.58 19.49
CA PRO A 783 54.69 1.30 18.97
C PRO A 783 54.93 1.18 17.46
N GLN A 784 54.79 2.25 16.66
CA GLN A 784 54.76 2.21 15.20
C GLN A 784 55.31 3.52 14.60
N ASP A 785 56.59 3.82 14.79
CA ASP A 785 57.24 4.89 14.00
C ASP A 785 57.62 4.33 12.61
N PRO A 786 56.92 4.71 11.52
CA PRO A 786 57.15 4.16 10.18
C PRO A 786 58.51 4.54 9.59
N VAL A 787 59.26 5.47 10.20
CA VAL A 787 60.57 5.93 9.69
C VAL A 787 61.74 5.52 10.58
N ALA A 788 61.51 4.79 11.68
CA ALA A 788 62.55 4.42 12.64
C ALA A 788 63.74 3.66 12.02
N GLY A 789 63.48 2.65 11.18
CA GLY A 789 64.56 1.89 10.53
C GLY A 789 65.37 2.72 9.53
N TRP A 790 64.78 3.77 8.94
CA TRP A 790 65.52 4.72 8.11
C TRP A 790 66.44 5.61 8.94
N GLU A 791 66.00 6.05 10.12
CA GLU A 791 66.85 6.82 11.03
C GLU A 791 68.04 5.98 11.52
N GLN A 792 67.82 4.71 11.88
CA GLN A 792 68.90 3.80 12.24
C GLN A 792 69.92 3.67 11.09
N PHE A 793 69.44 3.56 9.85
CA PHE A 793 70.30 3.59 8.68
C PHE A 793 71.11 4.89 8.58
N PHE A 794 70.50 6.06 8.70
CA PHE A 794 71.20 7.34 8.53
C PHE A 794 72.21 7.67 9.65
N THR A 795 71.85 7.43 10.91
CA THR A 795 72.57 7.99 12.08
C THR A 795 72.90 6.98 13.18
N ASP A 796 72.49 5.71 13.07
CA ASP A 796 72.49 4.70 14.14
C ASP A 796 71.53 5.01 15.32
N ARG A 797 70.63 6.00 15.19
CA ARG A 797 69.67 6.36 16.24
C ARG A 797 68.35 5.63 16.08
N GLU A 798 67.70 5.30 17.19
CA GLU A 798 66.40 4.62 17.20
C GLU A 798 65.23 5.51 16.78
N ARG A 799 65.34 6.84 16.99
CA ARG A 799 64.28 7.80 16.69
C ARG A 799 64.82 9.06 16.04
N TYR A 800 64.08 9.54 15.04
CA TYR A 800 64.37 10.82 14.42
C TYR A 800 64.12 11.97 15.41
N SER A 801 65.14 12.80 15.62
CA SER A 801 65.04 14.06 16.35
C SER A 801 65.72 15.14 15.53
N LYS A 802 65.00 16.23 15.27
CA LYS A 802 65.53 17.35 14.48
C LYS A 802 66.73 17.95 15.22
N HIS A 803 67.89 17.95 14.59
CA HIS A 803 69.10 18.53 15.18
C HIS A 803 69.12 20.06 14.94
N PRO A 804 69.49 20.88 15.94
CA PRO A 804 69.55 22.34 15.77
C PRO A 804 70.53 22.78 14.66
N ASP A 805 71.63 22.05 14.49
CA ASP A 805 72.57 22.25 13.39
C ASP A 805 72.14 21.45 12.15
N TYR A 806 71.74 22.18 11.10
CA TYR A 806 71.31 21.61 9.81
C TYR A 806 72.43 20.83 9.10
N LYS A 807 73.71 21.07 9.40
CA LYS A 807 74.82 20.32 8.80
C LYS A 807 74.83 18.87 9.25
N VAL A 808 74.47 18.60 10.50
CA VAL A 808 74.34 17.24 11.03
C VAL A 808 73.21 16.49 10.34
N GLU A 809 72.14 17.19 9.96
CA GLU A 809 71.06 16.61 9.16
C GLU A 809 71.47 16.43 7.70
N LEU A 810 72.18 17.39 7.12
CA LEU A 810 72.59 17.33 5.73
C LEU A 810 73.62 16.22 5.46
N PHE A 811 74.50 15.92 6.42
CA PHE A 811 75.60 14.97 6.28
C PHE A 811 75.48 13.78 7.27
N PRO A 812 74.57 12.81 7.02
CA PRO A 812 74.45 11.60 7.85
C PRO A 812 75.66 10.67 7.70
N ARG A 813 75.77 9.64 8.55
CA ARG A 813 76.85 8.62 8.46
C ARG A 813 76.73 7.79 7.19
N ARG A 814 75.50 7.44 6.81
CA ARG A 814 75.15 6.71 5.59
C ARG A 814 74.00 7.42 4.89
N GLY A 815 73.87 7.25 3.59
CA GLY A 815 72.85 7.95 2.81
C GLY A 815 73.05 7.79 1.31
N PHE A 816 72.49 8.75 0.58
CA PHE A 816 72.41 8.75 -0.89
C PHE A 816 73.23 9.92 -1.45
N TYR A 817 73.63 9.85 -2.72
CA TYR A 817 74.60 10.78 -3.30
C TYR A 817 74.06 11.53 -4.51
N SER A 818 73.08 10.98 -5.20
CA SER A 818 72.45 11.57 -6.39
C SER A 818 70.92 11.60 -6.29
N CYS A 819 70.35 12.59 -6.96
CA CYS A 819 68.91 12.74 -7.18
C CYS A 819 68.71 13.33 -8.58
N TYR A 820 67.93 12.66 -9.43
CA TYR A 820 67.54 13.20 -10.73
C TYR A 820 66.65 14.44 -10.53
N PRO A 821 66.88 15.54 -11.28
CA PRO A 821 66.09 16.75 -11.11
C PRO A 821 64.64 16.54 -11.58
N VAL A 822 63.68 17.07 -10.83
CA VAL A 822 62.25 17.05 -11.14
C VAL A 822 61.80 18.48 -11.36
N LYS A 823 61.15 18.75 -12.49
CA LYS A 823 60.65 20.08 -12.86
C LYS A 823 59.40 20.40 -12.06
N GLU A 824 58.48 19.44 -11.96
CA GLU A 824 57.21 19.58 -11.25
C GLU A 824 56.74 18.24 -10.69
N VAL A 825 56.16 18.26 -9.49
CA VAL A 825 55.39 17.13 -8.94
C VAL A 825 53.93 17.35 -9.30
N LYS A 826 53.28 16.38 -9.93
CA LYS A 826 51.92 16.58 -10.43
C LYS A 826 50.92 16.78 -9.28
N PRO A 827 49.83 17.56 -9.49
CA PRO A 827 48.78 17.72 -8.51
C PRO A 827 48.23 16.37 -8.02
N GLY A 828 48.13 16.21 -6.71
CA GLY A 828 47.64 14.98 -6.07
C GLY A 828 48.67 13.86 -5.93
N ALA A 829 49.89 13.97 -6.47
CA ALA A 829 50.97 13.03 -6.20
C ALA A 829 51.50 13.18 -4.76
N HIS A 830 51.96 12.09 -4.17
CA HIS A 830 52.49 12.06 -2.80
C HIS A 830 54.00 11.82 -2.81
N VAL A 831 54.76 12.75 -2.23
CA VAL A 831 56.23 12.68 -2.15
C VAL A 831 56.61 11.89 -0.90
N LEU A 832 56.94 10.60 -1.04
CA LEU A 832 57.33 9.71 0.05
C LEU A 832 58.71 10.04 0.64
N ALA A 833 59.64 10.49 -0.19
CA ALA A 833 60.99 10.84 0.24
C ALA A 833 61.53 12.06 -0.52
N GLU A 834 62.21 12.95 0.20
CA GLU A 834 62.89 14.13 -0.35
C GLU A 834 64.40 14.05 -0.10
N PHE A 835 65.20 14.26 -1.14
CA PHE A 835 66.64 14.35 -1.08
C PHE A 835 67.09 15.75 -0.66
N ALA A 836 67.96 15.81 0.36
CA ALA A 836 68.53 17.07 0.85
C ALA A 836 69.71 17.52 -0.04
N GLU A 837 69.63 18.71 -0.64
CA GLU A 837 70.70 19.30 -1.42
C GLU A 837 70.95 20.76 -1.00
N ILE A 838 72.12 21.30 -1.34
CA ILE A 838 72.38 22.73 -1.25
C ILE A 838 72.10 23.33 -2.65
N ASP A 839 71.28 24.37 -2.72
CA ASP A 839 70.99 25.07 -3.97
C ASP A 839 72.09 26.06 -4.38
N GLU A 840 71.90 26.77 -5.49
CA GLU A 840 72.87 27.74 -6.00
C GLU A 840 73.03 28.98 -5.10
N ARG A 841 72.09 29.20 -4.19
CA ARG A 841 72.11 30.30 -3.20
C ARG A 841 72.79 29.88 -1.90
N GLY A 842 73.22 28.63 -1.80
CA GLY A 842 73.82 28.08 -0.58
C GLY A 842 72.80 27.65 0.47
N GLU A 843 71.51 27.62 0.11
CA GLU A 843 70.40 27.26 1.00
C GLU A 843 70.06 25.77 0.88
N LEU A 844 69.45 25.22 1.93
CA LEU A 844 68.98 23.84 1.93
C LEU A 844 67.73 23.72 1.04
N ALA A 845 67.86 23.03 -0.09
CA ALA A 845 66.75 22.65 -0.95
C ALA A 845 66.39 21.18 -0.76
N ARG A 846 65.09 20.88 -0.78
CA ARG A 846 64.56 19.52 -0.75
C ARG A 846 64.05 19.14 -2.12
N ARG A 847 64.58 18.07 -2.70
CA ARG A 847 64.19 17.60 -4.03
C ARG A 847 63.38 16.30 -3.92
N PRO A 848 62.31 16.10 -4.71
CA PRO A 848 61.57 14.85 -4.69
C PRO A 848 62.47 13.67 -5.09
N PHE A 849 62.58 12.67 -4.21
CA PHE A 849 63.41 11.47 -4.42
C PHE A 849 62.57 10.24 -4.73
N LEU A 850 61.53 9.99 -3.93
CA LEU A 850 60.57 8.92 -4.16
C LEU A 850 59.18 9.54 -4.15
N VAL A 851 58.48 9.44 -5.28
CA VAL A 851 57.15 10.04 -5.46
C VAL A 851 56.21 8.97 -5.97
N THR A 852 55.02 8.86 -5.38
CA THR A 852 53.93 8.05 -5.93
C THR A 852 52.84 8.96 -6.46
N ASN A 853 52.00 8.46 -7.37
CA ASN A 853 50.76 9.15 -7.71
C ASN A 853 49.82 9.22 -6.49
N ASN A 854 48.62 9.79 -6.68
CA ASN A 854 47.63 9.88 -5.62
C ASN A 854 47.37 8.49 -5.00
N PRO A 855 47.66 8.28 -3.70
CA PRO A 855 47.48 6.97 -3.05
C PRO A 855 46.05 6.42 -3.13
N ALA A 856 45.05 7.30 -3.30
CA ALA A 856 43.64 6.94 -3.46
C ALA A 856 43.23 6.62 -4.92
N ALA A 857 44.12 6.81 -5.90
CA ALA A 857 43.81 6.50 -7.29
C ALA A 857 43.57 4.99 -7.52
N ALA A 858 42.79 4.67 -8.56
CA ALA A 858 42.53 3.30 -8.99
C ALA A 858 43.75 2.59 -9.61
N TRP A 859 44.87 3.29 -9.80
CA TRP A 859 46.11 2.82 -10.38
C TRP A 859 47.31 3.35 -9.58
N ARG A 860 48.50 2.75 -9.75
CA ARG A 860 49.71 3.15 -9.01
C ARG A 860 50.90 3.34 -9.92
N THR A 861 51.50 4.53 -9.88
CA THR A 861 52.82 4.78 -10.47
C THR A 861 53.74 5.44 -9.46
N ALA A 862 55.03 5.15 -9.60
CA ALA A 862 56.07 5.72 -8.77
C ALA A 862 57.27 6.17 -9.59
N PHE A 863 57.89 7.25 -9.14
CA PHE A 863 59.13 7.79 -9.65
C PHE A 863 60.19 7.71 -8.54
N LEU A 864 61.29 7.02 -8.82
CA LEU A 864 62.48 6.95 -7.98
C LEU A 864 63.61 7.72 -8.68
N ALA A 865 64.08 8.79 -8.07
CA ALA A 865 65.01 9.73 -8.67
C ALA A 865 66.46 9.21 -8.77
N SER A 866 66.78 8.05 -8.20
CA SER A 866 68.13 7.50 -8.24
C SER A 866 68.15 5.99 -7.94
N PRO A 867 68.94 5.18 -8.68
CA PRO A 867 69.12 3.74 -8.42
C PRO A 867 70.15 3.49 -7.30
N GLU A 868 69.96 4.09 -6.13
CA GLU A 868 70.91 4.01 -4.99
C GLU A 868 70.34 3.34 -3.73
N LEU A 869 69.14 2.76 -3.78
CA LEU A 869 68.52 2.10 -2.62
C LEU A 869 69.31 0.88 -2.14
N TYR A 870 70.10 0.23 -2.99
CA TYR A 870 71.04 -0.83 -2.63
C TYR A 870 71.99 -0.44 -1.50
N ARG A 871 72.23 0.87 -1.30
CA ARG A 871 73.07 1.38 -0.21
C ARG A 871 72.50 1.09 1.17
N LEU A 872 71.21 0.78 1.32
CA LEU A 872 70.64 0.28 2.58
C LEU A 872 71.41 -0.94 3.11
N GLN A 873 71.96 -1.76 2.21
CA GLN A 873 72.78 -2.92 2.55
C GLN A 873 74.13 -2.57 3.21
N SER A 874 74.56 -1.31 3.15
CA SER A 874 75.77 -0.84 3.85
C SER A 874 75.60 -0.80 5.37
N TYR A 875 74.38 -0.97 5.89
CA TYR A 875 74.14 -1.08 7.32
C TYR A 875 74.58 -2.46 7.85
N PRO A 876 75.55 -2.54 8.79
CA PRO A 876 76.24 -3.80 9.11
C PRO A 876 75.37 -4.92 9.70
N SER A 877 74.33 -4.60 10.47
CA SER A 877 73.54 -5.61 11.19
C SER A 877 72.31 -6.08 10.43
N ARG A 878 71.55 -5.17 9.81
CA ARG A 878 70.25 -5.45 9.19
C ARG A 878 70.06 -4.85 7.78
N GLY A 879 71.13 -4.38 7.15
CA GLY A 879 71.03 -3.66 5.88
C GLY A 879 70.36 -4.46 4.75
N ARG A 880 70.63 -5.76 4.68
CA ARG A 880 69.98 -6.67 3.73
C ARG A 880 68.48 -6.79 3.98
N GLU A 881 68.08 -6.97 5.24
CA GLU A 881 66.66 -7.05 5.63
C GLU A 881 65.93 -5.75 5.31
N TYR A 882 66.55 -4.59 5.55
CA TYR A 882 65.96 -3.28 5.23
C TYR A 882 65.72 -3.09 3.74
N TYR A 883 66.70 -3.48 2.91
CA TYR A 883 66.55 -3.44 1.46
C TYR A 883 65.43 -4.36 0.97
N GLU A 884 65.40 -5.61 1.44
CA GLU A 884 64.41 -6.61 1.04
C GLU A 884 63.00 -6.25 1.55
N ARG A 885 62.88 -5.72 2.77
CA ARG A 885 61.59 -5.23 3.31
C ARG A 885 61.05 -4.06 2.51
N PHE A 886 61.91 -3.08 2.21
CA PHE A 886 61.49 -1.94 1.41
C PHE A 886 60.95 -2.41 0.05
N TRP A 887 61.75 -3.14 -0.72
CA TRP A 887 61.33 -3.61 -2.05
C TRP A 887 60.16 -4.58 -1.98
N GLY A 888 60.13 -5.51 -1.03
CA GLY A 888 59.02 -6.43 -0.84
C GLY A 888 57.69 -5.74 -0.52
N LYS A 889 57.70 -4.70 0.31
CA LYS A 889 56.50 -3.88 0.60
C LYS A 889 56.14 -2.99 -0.59
N PHE A 890 57.14 -2.37 -1.22
CA PHE A 890 56.93 -1.44 -2.32
C PHE A 890 56.40 -2.13 -3.57
N LEU A 891 56.95 -3.28 -3.98
CA LEU A 891 56.43 -4.04 -5.13
C LEU A 891 54.97 -4.48 -4.91
N ARG A 892 54.64 -5.00 -3.73
CA ARG A 892 53.26 -5.36 -3.36
C ARG A 892 52.33 -4.15 -3.36
N TYR A 893 52.77 -3.04 -2.77
CA TYR A 893 52.03 -1.78 -2.82
C TYR A 893 51.76 -1.39 -4.28
N MET A 894 52.75 -1.42 -5.16
CA MET A 894 52.57 -1.01 -6.55
C MET A 894 51.66 -1.95 -7.35
N ALA A 895 51.65 -3.25 -7.05
CA ALA A 895 50.81 -4.24 -7.73
C ALA A 895 49.38 -4.37 -7.15
N ALA A 896 49.10 -3.76 -6.00
CA ALA A 896 47.86 -4.01 -5.24
C ALA A 896 46.56 -3.65 -5.99
N LYS A 897 46.61 -2.72 -6.96
CA LYS A 897 45.43 -2.28 -7.72
C LYS A 897 45.16 -3.12 -8.97
N ARG A 898 46.00 -4.12 -9.25
CA ARG A 898 45.89 -4.95 -10.46
C ARG A 898 44.81 -6.02 -10.30
N ASN A 899 43.74 -5.92 -11.09
CA ASN A 899 42.74 -6.98 -11.24
C ASN A 899 42.91 -7.75 -12.56
N VAL A 900 43.56 -8.91 -12.51
CA VAL A 900 43.87 -9.77 -13.68
C VAL A 900 42.62 -10.40 -14.30
N LYS A 901 41.51 -10.48 -13.53
CA LYS A 901 40.24 -11.08 -13.95
C LYS A 901 39.17 -10.07 -14.37
N ALA A 902 39.52 -8.80 -14.61
CA ALA A 902 38.54 -7.80 -15.02
C ALA A 902 37.78 -8.30 -16.28
N SER A 903 36.51 -8.66 -16.09
CA SER A 903 35.60 -8.99 -17.19
C SER A 903 35.48 -7.78 -18.11
N ARG A 904 35.18 -8.00 -19.39
CA ARG A 904 34.95 -6.92 -20.37
C ARG A 904 33.72 -6.05 -20.06
N GLY A 905 33.11 -6.19 -18.88
CA GLY A 905 31.94 -5.44 -18.45
C GLY A 905 31.28 -5.95 -17.17
N ARG A 906 30.22 -5.25 -16.73
CA ARG A 906 29.37 -5.59 -15.56
C ARG A 906 27.91 -5.20 -15.80
N ILE A 907 26.96 -5.87 -15.14
CA ILE A 907 25.51 -5.59 -15.22
C ILE A 907 24.99 -5.10 -13.87
N LEU A 908 24.18 -4.03 -13.89
CA LEU A 908 23.49 -3.43 -12.76
C LEU A 908 21.97 -3.52 -13.00
N ILE A 909 21.26 -4.21 -12.11
CA ILE A 909 19.80 -4.41 -12.16
C ILE A 909 19.22 -4.63 -10.76
N SER A 910 17.97 -4.20 -10.54
CA SER A 910 17.22 -4.49 -9.32
C SER A 910 16.87 -5.99 -9.22
N LYS A 911 17.09 -6.59 -8.05
CA LYS A 911 16.89 -8.03 -7.83
C LYS A 911 15.42 -8.47 -7.73
N GLU A 912 14.50 -7.60 -7.37
CA GLU A 912 13.07 -7.89 -7.33
C GLU A 912 12.30 -6.82 -8.09
N LEU A 913 11.45 -7.27 -9.01
CA LEU A 913 10.66 -6.43 -9.91
C LEU A 913 9.22 -6.95 -9.94
N ARG A 914 8.26 -6.06 -10.20
CA ARG A 914 6.84 -6.44 -10.27
C ARG A 914 6.42 -6.61 -11.73
N VAL A 915 5.51 -7.54 -11.98
CA VAL A 915 4.87 -7.65 -13.29
C VAL A 915 4.15 -6.33 -13.60
N GLY A 916 4.36 -5.79 -14.80
CA GLY A 916 3.89 -4.46 -15.24
C GLY A 916 4.89 -3.32 -15.01
N SER A 917 5.95 -3.52 -14.23
CA SER A 917 7.00 -2.51 -14.00
C SER A 917 8.06 -2.49 -15.11
N LEU A 918 8.85 -1.41 -15.17
CA LEU A 918 9.98 -1.28 -16.09
C LEU A 918 11.21 -2.01 -15.53
N ILE A 919 11.64 -3.07 -16.21
CA ILE A 919 12.92 -3.74 -15.97
C ILE A 919 14.02 -2.83 -16.54
N ARG A 920 14.71 -2.09 -15.67
CA ARG A 920 15.82 -1.21 -16.04
C ARG A 920 17.14 -1.95 -15.90
N VAL A 921 17.86 -2.07 -17.01
CA VAL A 921 19.17 -2.74 -17.09
C VAL A 921 20.22 -1.68 -17.41
N GLN A 922 21.25 -1.59 -16.58
CA GLN A 922 22.46 -0.83 -16.90
C GLN A 922 23.64 -1.79 -17.03
N ALA A 923 24.52 -1.57 -18.00
CA ALA A 923 25.69 -2.41 -18.18
C ALA A 923 26.90 -1.59 -18.64
N GLN A 924 28.06 -1.85 -18.06
CA GLN A 924 29.33 -1.33 -18.58
C GLN A 924 29.92 -2.37 -19.54
N ILE A 925 30.32 -1.97 -20.74
CA ILE A 925 30.93 -2.85 -21.75
C ILE A 925 32.16 -2.15 -22.33
N LEU A 926 33.29 -2.85 -22.34
CA LEU A 926 34.59 -2.36 -22.77
C LEU A 926 35.15 -3.25 -23.89
N ASP A 927 36.02 -2.68 -24.72
CA ASP A 927 36.72 -3.36 -25.78
C ASP A 927 37.82 -4.31 -25.26
N PRO A 928 38.45 -5.13 -26.12
CA PRO A 928 39.54 -6.02 -25.73
C PRO A 928 40.77 -5.32 -25.11
N SER A 929 40.90 -4.00 -25.28
CA SER A 929 41.98 -3.15 -24.75
C SER A 929 41.56 -2.36 -23.50
N SER A 930 40.41 -2.68 -22.88
CA SER A 930 39.82 -1.94 -21.74
C SER A 930 39.39 -0.50 -22.02
N ARG A 931 39.15 -0.12 -23.27
CA ARG A 931 38.61 1.19 -23.65
C ARG A 931 37.11 1.10 -23.95
N PRO A 932 36.34 2.17 -23.73
CA PRO A 932 34.97 2.25 -24.22
C PRO A 932 34.94 2.12 -25.73
N TYR A 933 33.95 1.42 -26.26
CA TYR A 933 33.70 1.43 -27.69
C TYR A 933 33.37 2.85 -28.18
N PRO A 934 33.82 3.26 -29.38
CA PRO A 934 33.47 4.55 -29.94
C PRO A 934 31.95 4.66 -30.13
N LEU A 935 31.40 5.87 -29.97
CA LEU A 935 29.96 6.12 -30.13
C LEU A 935 29.52 6.18 -31.61
N GLU A 936 30.44 6.54 -32.51
CA GLU A 936 30.19 6.73 -33.94
C GLU A 936 31.30 6.10 -34.79
N GLY A 937 30.97 5.69 -36.03
CA GLY A 937 31.92 5.11 -37.00
C GLY A 937 32.02 3.58 -36.99
N GLY A 938 33.00 3.03 -37.71
CA GLY A 938 33.14 1.58 -37.99
C GLY A 938 33.46 0.68 -36.78
N GLY A 939 33.66 1.25 -35.59
CA GLY A 939 33.87 0.52 -34.34
C GLY A 939 32.75 0.67 -33.31
N ALA A 940 31.66 1.37 -33.66
CA ALA A 940 30.55 1.59 -32.74
C ALA A 940 29.72 0.31 -32.57
N ILE A 941 29.37 -0.01 -31.32
CA ILE A 941 28.57 -1.18 -30.99
C ILE A 941 27.14 -0.79 -30.62
N SER A 942 26.20 -1.67 -30.93
CA SER A 942 24.81 -1.60 -30.48
C SER A 942 24.50 -2.83 -29.63
N PRO A 943 24.97 -2.85 -28.36
CA PRO A 943 24.82 -4.03 -27.51
C PRO A 943 23.34 -4.29 -27.25
N LYS A 944 23.01 -5.58 -27.18
CA LYS A 944 21.65 -6.03 -26.91
C LYS A 944 21.65 -6.92 -25.68
N PHE A 945 20.58 -6.83 -24.90
CA PHE A 945 20.35 -7.74 -23.79
C PHE A 945 19.20 -8.70 -24.10
N SER A 946 19.24 -9.85 -23.43
CA SER A 946 18.21 -10.87 -23.47
C SER A 946 17.81 -11.22 -22.04
N ILE A 947 16.54 -11.56 -21.86
CA ILE A 947 15.99 -12.02 -20.59
C ILE A 947 15.62 -13.49 -20.74
N TRP A 948 16.06 -14.28 -19.77
CA TRP A 948 15.84 -15.71 -19.70
C TRP A 948 15.12 -16.04 -18.40
N ARG A 949 14.20 -16.99 -18.41
CA ARG A 949 13.51 -17.49 -17.22
C ARG A 949 14.21 -18.74 -16.72
N ILE A 950 14.46 -18.82 -15.42
CA ILE A 950 14.89 -20.05 -14.76
C ILE A 950 13.62 -20.82 -14.40
N ALA A 951 13.38 -21.95 -15.06
CA ALA A 951 12.25 -22.80 -14.74
C ALA A 951 12.54 -23.60 -13.45
N PRO A 952 11.56 -23.80 -12.54
CA PRO A 952 11.77 -24.55 -11.29
C PRO A 952 12.20 -26.02 -11.50
N THR A 953 11.89 -26.58 -12.68
CA THR A 953 12.03 -28.01 -13.01
C THR A 953 13.13 -28.32 -14.04
N SER A 954 13.80 -27.30 -14.60
CA SER A 954 14.85 -27.48 -15.63
C SER A 954 16.11 -26.71 -15.24
N GLU A 955 17.27 -27.37 -15.30
CA GLU A 955 18.57 -26.71 -15.07
C GLU A 955 18.95 -25.69 -16.15
N GLN A 956 18.31 -25.74 -17.33
CA GLN A 956 18.56 -24.81 -18.41
C GLN A 956 17.53 -23.67 -18.44
N PRO A 957 17.98 -22.39 -18.47
CA PRO A 957 17.08 -21.25 -18.54
C PRO A 957 16.47 -21.12 -19.94
N GLU A 958 15.19 -20.78 -19.99
CA GLU A 958 14.39 -20.60 -21.20
C GLU A 958 14.44 -19.14 -21.66
N LEU A 959 14.64 -18.88 -22.96
CA LEU A 959 14.67 -17.51 -23.48
C LEU A 959 13.26 -16.91 -23.50
N VAL A 960 13.08 -15.74 -22.87
CA VAL A 960 11.79 -15.04 -22.80
C VAL A 960 11.74 -13.91 -23.82
N GLU A 961 12.78 -13.08 -23.84
CA GLU A 961 12.88 -11.94 -24.75
C GLU A 961 14.33 -11.71 -25.14
N ALA A 962 14.58 -11.50 -26.43
CA ALA A 962 15.93 -11.31 -26.98
C ALA A 962 16.03 -10.01 -27.76
N GLY A 963 17.25 -9.48 -27.85
CA GLY A 963 17.57 -8.41 -28.78
C GLY A 963 17.14 -7.01 -28.33
N LEU A 964 16.91 -6.80 -27.03
CA LEU A 964 16.52 -5.51 -26.48
C LEU A 964 17.71 -4.53 -26.54
N PRO A 965 17.56 -3.34 -27.16
CA PRO A 965 18.68 -2.43 -27.38
C PRO A 965 19.15 -1.78 -26.08
N LEU A 966 20.46 -1.68 -25.90
CA LEU A 966 21.11 -0.87 -24.88
C LEU A 966 21.63 0.42 -25.52
N GLN A 967 21.26 1.56 -24.96
CA GLN A 967 21.66 2.89 -25.42
C GLN A 967 22.82 3.43 -24.58
N PRO A 968 23.81 4.13 -25.15
CA PRO A 968 24.92 4.68 -24.40
C PRO A 968 24.44 5.71 -23.37
N LYS A 969 24.97 5.64 -22.15
CA LYS A 969 24.72 6.59 -21.05
C LYS A 969 25.96 7.46 -20.87
N LEU A 970 25.81 8.75 -21.10
CA LEU A 970 26.87 9.75 -20.92
C LEU A 970 26.94 10.19 -19.44
N SER A 971 28.15 10.34 -18.92
CA SER A 971 28.40 10.92 -17.59
C SER A 971 29.06 12.28 -17.80
N GLY A 972 28.25 13.35 -17.85
CA GLY A 972 28.72 14.64 -18.33
C GLY A 972 29.07 14.58 -19.83
N ASN A 973 30.29 15.00 -20.19
CA ASN A 973 30.79 14.94 -21.58
C ASN A 973 31.55 13.65 -21.91
N ASP A 974 31.83 12.80 -20.92
CA ASP A 974 32.67 11.61 -21.09
C ASP A 974 31.82 10.33 -21.18
N PHE A 975 32.20 9.46 -22.12
CA PHE A 975 31.62 8.13 -22.27
C PHE A 975 32.53 7.07 -21.67
N GLU A 976 32.08 6.46 -20.56
CA GLU A 976 32.86 5.44 -19.82
C GLU A 976 32.45 4.00 -20.17
N GLY A 977 31.72 3.80 -21.27
CA GLY A 977 31.26 2.48 -21.71
C GLY A 977 29.99 1.99 -21.03
N TYR A 978 29.22 2.87 -20.36
CA TYR A 978 27.92 2.50 -19.78
C TYR A 978 26.81 2.55 -20.82
N TYR A 979 25.95 1.54 -20.79
CA TYR A 979 24.75 1.47 -21.58
C TYR A 979 23.53 1.21 -20.69
N THR A 980 22.37 1.71 -21.09
CA THR A 980 21.11 1.56 -20.39
C THR A 980 20.02 1.05 -21.33
N GLY A 981 19.21 0.12 -20.85
CA GLY A 981 18.07 -0.43 -21.55
C GLY A 981 16.90 -0.61 -20.60
N GLN A 982 15.70 -0.65 -21.16
CA GLN A 982 14.51 -0.90 -20.38
C GLN A 982 13.52 -1.73 -21.17
N VAL A 983 12.77 -2.57 -20.46
CA VAL A 983 11.65 -3.33 -21.01
C VAL A 983 10.52 -3.42 -20.00
N VAL A 984 9.29 -3.38 -20.47
CA VAL A 984 8.11 -3.54 -19.60
C VAL A 984 7.91 -5.02 -19.32
N ALA A 985 7.77 -5.37 -18.05
CA ALA A 985 7.44 -6.73 -17.62
C ALA A 985 5.97 -7.09 -17.93
N ASP A 986 5.59 -7.20 -19.21
CA ASP A 986 4.22 -7.57 -19.62
C ASP A 986 3.81 -8.94 -19.07
N ALA A 987 2.68 -9.00 -18.36
CA ALA A 987 2.15 -10.22 -17.74
C ALA A 987 1.96 -11.41 -18.71
N ARG A 988 1.79 -11.14 -20.02
CA ARG A 988 1.65 -12.21 -21.03
C ARG A 988 2.98 -12.89 -21.36
N LYS A 989 4.07 -12.12 -21.37
CA LYS A 989 5.43 -12.59 -21.67
C LYS A 989 6.18 -13.03 -20.40
N PHE A 990 5.93 -12.32 -19.31
CA PHE A 990 6.56 -12.50 -18.01
C PHE A 990 5.51 -13.01 -17.02
N PRO A 991 5.30 -14.35 -16.95
CA PRO A 991 4.37 -14.92 -15.99
C PRO A 991 4.76 -14.53 -14.55
N PRO A 992 3.80 -14.16 -13.70
CA PRO A 992 4.06 -13.81 -12.31
C PRO A 992 4.67 -14.99 -11.55
N GLU A 993 5.60 -14.71 -10.63
CA GLU A 993 6.26 -15.67 -9.74
C GLU A 993 7.33 -16.53 -10.44
N GLY A 994 8.43 -15.91 -10.86
CA GLY A 994 9.57 -16.60 -11.49
C GLY A 994 10.92 -15.90 -11.25
N GLU A 995 12.01 -16.68 -11.30
CA GLU A 995 13.38 -16.18 -11.34
C GLU A 995 13.83 -15.99 -12.80
N TYR A 996 14.52 -14.88 -13.07
CA TYR A 996 14.94 -14.47 -14.41
C TYR A 996 16.43 -14.08 -14.41
N LEU A 997 17.05 -14.17 -15.59
CA LEU A 997 18.44 -13.87 -15.89
C LEU A 997 18.49 -12.84 -17.01
N VAL A 998 19.22 -11.75 -16.80
CA VAL A 998 19.65 -10.87 -17.88
C VAL A 998 20.97 -11.37 -18.43
N ARG A 999 21.08 -11.51 -19.75
CA ARG A 999 22.30 -11.87 -20.47
C ARG A 999 22.64 -10.83 -21.53
N ILE A 1000 23.88 -10.39 -21.57
CA ILE A 1000 24.40 -9.44 -22.56
C ILE A 1000 25.60 -10.10 -23.24
N GLU A 1001 25.54 -10.22 -24.56
CA GLU A 1001 26.65 -10.73 -25.37
C GLU A 1001 27.64 -9.60 -25.65
N VAL A 1002 28.94 -9.88 -25.47
CA VAL A 1002 30.00 -8.93 -25.82
C VAL A 1002 30.22 -8.98 -27.34
N PRO A 1003 30.04 -7.87 -28.09
CA PRO A 1003 29.97 -7.89 -29.56
C PRO A 1003 31.18 -8.50 -30.28
N ASP A 1004 32.39 -8.36 -29.73
CA ASP A 1004 33.65 -8.82 -30.37
C ASP A 1004 34.14 -10.20 -29.87
N SER A 1005 33.35 -10.87 -29.01
CA SER A 1005 33.72 -12.14 -28.37
C SER A 1005 32.55 -13.10 -28.44
N ALA A 1006 32.50 -13.91 -29.50
CA ALA A 1006 31.51 -14.96 -29.64
C ALA A 1006 31.66 -15.98 -28.49
N GLY A 1007 30.78 -15.89 -27.49
CA GLY A 1007 30.73 -16.80 -26.33
C GLY A 1007 30.95 -16.13 -24.96
N GLU A 1008 31.36 -14.86 -24.89
CA GLU A 1008 31.48 -14.15 -23.62
C GLU A 1008 30.17 -13.42 -23.29
N VAL A 1009 29.51 -13.84 -22.21
CA VAL A 1009 28.19 -13.34 -21.81
C VAL A 1009 28.26 -12.78 -20.39
N LEU A 1010 27.88 -11.52 -20.24
CA LEU A 1010 27.64 -10.90 -18.93
C LEU A 1010 26.26 -11.33 -18.44
N GLN A 1011 26.13 -11.76 -17.18
CA GLN A 1011 24.85 -12.23 -16.63
C GLN A 1011 24.53 -11.71 -15.22
N SER A 1012 23.24 -11.48 -14.94
CA SER A 1012 22.72 -11.10 -13.61
C SER A 1012 21.30 -11.63 -13.38
N ARG A 1013 20.92 -11.92 -12.13
CA ARG A 1013 19.63 -12.54 -11.74
C ARG A 1013 18.67 -11.54 -11.10
N PHE A 1014 17.36 -11.73 -11.34
CA PHE A 1014 16.27 -11.00 -10.67
C PHE A 1014 14.97 -11.81 -10.60
N HIS A 1015 14.06 -11.48 -9.69
CA HIS A 1015 12.77 -12.12 -9.48
C HIS A 1015 11.60 -11.22 -9.91
N LEU A 1016 10.55 -11.83 -10.47
CA LEU A 1016 9.31 -11.18 -10.85
C LEU A 1016 8.14 -11.65 -9.99
N VAL A 1017 7.48 -10.72 -9.31
CA VAL A 1017 6.31 -10.97 -8.44
C VAL A 1017 5.03 -10.36 -9.01
N ARG A 1018 3.88 -10.97 -8.68
CA ARG A 1018 2.55 -10.49 -9.11
C ARG A 1018 2.25 -9.14 -8.46
N ALA A 1019 1.77 -8.18 -9.25
CA ALA A 1019 1.24 -6.93 -8.71
C ALA A 1019 -0.07 -7.22 -7.95
N ASN A 1020 -0.17 -6.75 -6.71
CA ASN A 1020 -1.38 -6.78 -5.91
C ASN A 1020 -1.75 -5.34 -5.51
N PRO A 1021 -2.73 -4.69 -6.17
CA PRO A 1021 -3.05 -3.27 -5.94
C PRO A 1021 -3.31 -2.89 -4.47
N GLU A 1022 -3.77 -3.84 -3.65
CA GLU A 1022 -4.06 -3.65 -2.22
C GLU A 1022 -2.83 -3.78 -1.32
N LEU A 1023 -1.88 -4.66 -1.70
CA LEU A 1023 -0.68 -4.94 -0.89
C LEU A 1023 0.59 -4.27 -1.44
N ASP A 1024 0.55 -3.75 -2.66
CA ASP A 1024 1.68 -3.10 -3.32
C ASP A 1024 2.02 -1.73 -2.71
N ASN A 1025 0.99 -1.03 -2.20
CA ASN A 1025 1.11 0.22 -1.45
C ASN A 1025 0.12 0.23 -0.28
N THR A 1026 0.60 -0.22 0.87
CA THR A 1026 -0.18 -0.32 2.10
C THR A 1026 -0.20 0.97 2.91
N THR A 1027 0.43 2.05 2.43
CA THR A 1027 0.45 3.33 3.15
C THR A 1027 -0.96 3.91 3.20
N PRO A 1028 -1.50 4.27 4.38
CA PRO A 1028 -2.80 4.93 4.49
C PRO A 1028 -2.84 6.26 3.73
N ASP A 1029 -4.00 6.63 3.18
CA ASP A 1029 -4.21 7.88 2.45
C ASP A 1029 -5.19 8.79 3.22
N HIS A 1030 -4.64 9.49 4.20
CA HIS A 1030 -5.44 10.39 5.04
C HIS A 1030 -5.98 11.60 4.26
N ALA A 1031 -5.31 12.01 3.19
CA ALA A 1031 -5.74 13.12 2.33
C ALA A 1031 -7.01 12.75 1.55
N ALA A 1032 -7.08 11.53 1.00
CA ALA A 1032 -8.29 11.03 0.35
C ALA A 1032 -9.49 10.96 1.31
N LEU A 1033 -9.28 10.50 2.56
CA LEU A 1033 -10.33 10.50 3.58
C LEU A 1033 -10.77 11.91 4.01
N LEU A 1034 -9.84 12.86 4.06
CA LEU A 1034 -10.15 14.26 4.33
C LEU A 1034 -11.00 14.87 3.22
N ALA A 1035 -10.71 14.52 1.96
CA ALA A 1035 -11.46 14.97 0.80
C ALA A 1035 -12.90 14.42 0.77
N LEU A 1036 -13.11 13.20 1.26
CA LEU A 1036 -14.44 12.56 1.38
C LEU A 1036 -15.25 13.06 2.59
N ALA A 1037 -14.58 13.49 3.67
CA ALA A 1037 -15.24 13.95 4.88
C ALA A 1037 -16.14 15.17 4.64
N SER A 1038 -17.30 15.19 5.29
CA SER A 1038 -18.16 16.38 5.27
C SER A 1038 -17.53 17.53 6.06
N PRO A 1039 -17.75 18.79 5.63
CA PRO A 1039 -17.37 19.96 6.44
C PRO A 1039 -18.18 20.00 7.74
N PHE A 1040 -17.55 20.45 8.83
CA PHE A 1040 -18.24 20.74 10.09
C PHE A 1040 -18.98 22.08 9.98
N ASP A 1041 -20.06 22.06 9.19
CA ASP A 1041 -20.85 23.22 8.80
C ASP A 1041 -21.75 23.77 9.93
N THR A 1042 -22.38 24.92 9.69
CA THR A 1042 -23.25 25.57 10.67
C THR A 1042 -24.48 24.74 11.04
N ASP A 1043 -24.99 23.93 10.11
CA ASP A 1043 -26.18 23.11 10.32
C ASP A 1043 -25.86 21.92 11.24
N LEU A 1044 -24.73 21.24 11.02
CA LEU A 1044 -24.26 20.20 11.91
C LEU A 1044 -23.86 20.79 13.26
N GLN A 1045 -23.17 21.94 13.30
CA GLN A 1045 -22.84 22.61 14.55
C GLN A 1045 -24.09 22.79 15.42
N ARG A 1046 -25.22 23.27 14.87
CA ARG A 1046 -26.49 23.42 15.62
C ARG A 1046 -27.00 22.11 16.25
N ARG A 1047 -26.74 20.95 15.63
CA ARG A 1047 -27.18 19.63 16.12
C ARG A 1047 -26.33 19.10 17.27
N VAL A 1048 -25.09 19.56 17.39
CA VAL A 1048 -24.10 19.01 18.33
C VAL A 1048 -24.05 19.81 19.64
N PRO A 1049 -23.79 19.19 20.82
CA PRO A 1049 -23.56 19.89 22.09
C PRO A 1049 -22.36 20.86 22.07
N GLU A 1050 -22.41 21.93 22.88
CA GLU A 1050 -21.40 23.00 22.91
C GLU A 1050 -19.97 22.48 23.17
N ARG A 1051 -19.82 21.53 24.10
CA ARG A 1051 -18.54 20.88 24.42
C ARG A 1051 -17.85 20.27 23.19
N VAL A 1052 -18.62 19.60 22.34
CA VAL A 1052 -18.09 18.94 21.13
C VAL A 1052 -17.75 19.98 20.07
N ARG A 1053 -18.58 21.03 19.92
CA ARG A 1053 -18.30 22.14 18.99
C ARG A 1053 -16.95 22.79 19.29
N THR A 1054 -16.65 23.07 20.56
CA THR A 1054 -15.39 23.68 20.97
C THR A 1054 -14.19 22.77 20.68
N LEU A 1055 -14.26 21.48 21.06
CA LEU A 1055 -13.17 20.52 20.85
C LEU A 1055 -12.89 20.29 19.37
N TRP A 1056 -13.94 20.00 18.58
CA TRP A 1056 -13.79 19.70 17.17
C TRP A 1056 -13.36 20.91 16.33
N SER A 1057 -13.79 22.13 16.70
CA SER A 1057 -13.31 23.35 16.02
C SER A 1057 -11.79 23.57 16.14
N GLN A 1058 -11.18 23.05 17.22
CA GLN A 1058 -9.75 23.18 17.50
C GLN A 1058 -8.93 21.98 16.98
N GLN A 1059 -9.46 20.76 17.14
CA GLN A 1059 -8.71 19.52 16.91
C GLN A 1059 -8.89 18.93 15.51
N LEU A 1060 -10.01 19.22 14.82
CA LEU A 1060 -10.25 18.63 13.50
C LEU A 1060 -9.31 19.21 12.43
N PRO A 1061 -8.84 18.38 11.49
CA PRO A 1061 -8.05 18.84 10.36
C PRO A 1061 -8.88 19.78 9.48
N LYS A 1062 -8.21 20.81 8.95
CA LYS A 1062 -8.80 21.83 8.09
C LYS A 1062 -8.45 21.54 6.63
N ASP A 1063 -9.40 21.80 5.75
CA ASP A 1063 -9.18 21.78 4.30
C ASP A 1063 -8.31 22.96 3.84
N GLU A 1064 -7.89 23.01 2.57
CA GLU A 1064 -7.09 24.13 2.02
C GLU A 1064 -7.76 25.51 2.21
N GLY A 1065 -9.10 25.53 2.30
CA GLY A 1065 -9.91 26.72 2.59
C GLY A 1065 -10.09 27.05 4.09
N GLY A 1066 -9.44 26.33 5.01
CA GLY A 1066 -9.47 26.60 6.45
C GLY A 1066 -10.70 26.06 7.21
N THR A 1067 -11.63 25.39 6.54
CA THR A 1067 -12.84 24.81 7.16
C THR A 1067 -12.53 23.46 7.81
N PRO A 1068 -12.91 23.22 9.09
CA PRO A 1068 -12.72 21.93 9.74
C PRO A 1068 -13.58 20.84 9.09
N LYS A 1069 -13.02 19.64 8.92
CA LYS A 1069 -13.64 18.48 8.28
C LYS A 1069 -13.82 17.35 9.29
N LEU A 1070 -14.87 16.54 9.13
CA LEU A 1070 -15.19 15.39 9.98
C LEU A 1070 -14.28 14.17 9.71
N LYS A 1071 -12.96 14.39 9.67
CA LYS A 1071 -11.96 13.33 9.54
C LYS A 1071 -11.30 13.08 10.89
N PHE A 1072 -11.25 11.83 11.28
CA PHE A 1072 -10.70 11.34 12.54
C PHE A 1072 -9.60 10.30 12.25
N THR A 1073 -8.81 9.98 13.26
CA THR A 1073 -7.81 8.91 13.25
C THR A 1073 -8.12 7.93 14.36
N LEU A 1074 -7.99 6.63 14.11
CA LEU A 1074 -8.34 5.60 15.09
C LEU A 1074 -7.52 5.72 16.40
N ASP A 1075 -6.27 6.19 16.31
CA ASP A 1075 -5.39 6.41 17.47
C ASP A 1075 -5.85 7.57 18.35
N ASP A 1076 -6.52 8.58 17.78
CA ASP A 1076 -7.00 9.74 18.53
C ASP A 1076 -8.41 9.48 19.06
N ARG A 1077 -8.47 8.72 20.16
CA ARG A 1077 -9.74 8.26 20.76
C ARG A 1077 -10.60 9.40 21.30
N ALA A 1078 -10.01 10.53 21.69
CA ALA A 1078 -10.73 11.62 22.34
C ALA A 1078 -11.80 12.27 21.42
N PRO A 1079 -11.47 12.85 20.25
CA PRO A 1079 -12.47 13.42 19.34
C PRO A 1079 -13.36 12.34 18.73
N LEU A 1080 -12.84 11.13 18.49
CA LEU A 1080 -13.58 10.00 17.94
C LEU A 1080 -14.70 9.52 18.87
N SER A 1081 -14.45 9.54 20.19
CA SER A 1081 -15.43 9.16 21.21
C SER A 1081 -16.67 10.05 21.25
N LEU A 1082 -16.65 11.24 20.62
CA LEU A 1082 -17.75 12.21 20.66
C LEU A 1082 -18.71 12.10 19.46
N ILE A 1083 -18.40 11.28 18.47
CA ILE A 1083 -19.27 11.08 17.29
C ILE A 1083 -20.70 10.66 17.69
N PRO A 1084 -20.93 9.73 18.64
CA PRO A 1084 -22.28 9.33 19.03
C PRO A 1084 -23.17 10.49 19.52
N ASP A 1085 -22.57 11.51 20.15
CA ASP A 1085 -23.28 12.67 20.71
C ASP A 1085 -23.89 13.57 19.62
N CYS A 1086 -23.51 13.37 18.35
CA CYS A 1086 -24.06 14.09 17.20
C CYS A 1086 -25.41 13.54 16.72
N PHE A 1087 -25.78 12.33 17.13
CA PHE A 1087 -26.98 11.65 16.65
C PHE A 1087 -28.11 11.69 17.68
N ARG A 1088 -29.29 12.13 17.24
CA ARG A 1088 -30.52 12.17 18.05
C ARG A 1088 -31.52 11.14 17.56
N ALA A 1089 -32.43 10.74 18.42
CA ALA A 1089 -33.57 9.90 18.04
C ALA A 1089 -34.65 10.79 17.43
N GLU A 1090 -34.94 10.61 16.14
CA GLU A 1090 -36.02 11.28 15.42
C GLU A 1090 -37.00 10.24 14.88
N GLU A 1091 -38.29 10.48 15.11
CA GLU A 1091 -39.36 9.61 14.65
C GLU A 1091 -40.34 10.43 13.82
N GLN A 1092 -40.68 9.94 12.63
CA GLN A 1092 -41.64 10.55 11.74
C GLN A 1092 -42.75 9.55 11.43
N SER A 1093 -43.96 9.84 11.90
CA SER A 1093 -45.15 9.05 11.61
C SER A 1093 -45.96 9.73 10.51
N SER A 1094 -46.22 9.03 9.41
CA SER A 1094 -47.19 9.45 8.39
C SER A 1094 -48.43 8.57 8.48
N LEU A 1095 -49.60 9.21 8.60
CA LEU A 1095 -50.90 8.56 8.55
C LEU A 1095 -51.47 8.73 7.14
N ILE A 1096 -51.66 7.62 6.43
CA ILE A 1096 -52.27 7.62 5.11
C ILE A 1096 -53.69 7.05 5.26
N ARG A 1097 -54.68 7.83 4.81
CA ARG A 1097 -56.09 7.40 4.78
C ARG A 1097 -56.28 6.37 3.67
N GLY A 1098 -56.85 5.22 4.02
CA GLY A 1098 -57.24 4.17 3.07
C GLY A 1098 -58.69 4.32 2.60
N PRO A 1099 -59.18 3.37 1.76
CA PRO A 1099 -60.53 3.42 1.19
C PRO A 1099 -61.61 3.37 2.28
N VAL A 1100 -62.68 4.14 2.06
CA VAL A 1100 -63.86 4.25 2.94
C VAL A 1100 -64.92 3.25 2.49
N ASN A 1101 -65.41 2.43 3.43
CA ASN A 1101 -66.44 1.42 3.17
C ASN A 1101 -67.76 1.78 3.86
N ASP A 1102 -68.78 2.17 3.10
CA ASP A 1102 -70.10 2.52 3.64
C ASP A 1102 -70.79 1.29 4.28
N LEU A 1103 -71.41 1.50 5.44
CA LEU A 1103 -72.11 0.44 6.19
C LEU A 1103 -73.61 0.40 5.90
N TRP A 1104 -74.20 1.55 5.56
CA TRP A 1104 -75.65 1.71 5.44
C TRP A 1104 -76.21 1.33 4.06
N ASP A 1105 -75.40 1.38 2.99
CA ASP A 1105 -75.82 1.08 1.60
C ASP A 1105 -75.36 -0.31 1.12
N ARG A 1106 -75.01 -1.20 2.05
CA ARG A 1106 -74.65 -2.57 1.71
C ARG A 1106 -75.90 -3.29 1.20
N GLY A 1107 -75.90 -3.63 -0.09
CA GLY A 1107 -76.90 -4.48 -0.70
C GLY A 1107 -76.92 -5.89 -0.12
N ILE A 1108 -78.02 -6.58 -0.36
CA ILE A 1108 -78.27 -7.93 0.16
C ILE A 1108 -77.71 -8.92 -0.83
N GLN A 1109 -76.69 -9.67 -0.43
CA GLN A 1109 -76.26 -10.84 -1.18
C GLN A 1109 -77.16 -12.01 -0.80
N LEU A 1110 -78.03 -12.42 -1.72
CA LEU A 1110 -78.85 -13.60 -1.52
C LEU A 1110 -77.93 -14.84 -1.53
N PRO A 1111 -78.13 -15.82 -0.63
CA PRO A 1111 -77.31 -17.01 -0.63
C PRO A 1111 -77.51 -17.77 -1.93
N GLN A 1112 -76.57 -18.65 -2.21
CA GLN A 1112 -76.66 -19.55 -3.34
C GLN A 1112 -77.59 -20.71 -2.98
N GLN A 1113 -78.49 -21.07 -3.91
CA GLN A 1113 -79.39 -22.20 -3.73
C GLN A 1113 -78.58 -23.47 -3.50
N ARG A 1114 -78.78 -24.10 -2.32
CA ARG A 1114 -78.04 -25.27 -1.85
C ARG A 1114 -79.03 -26.32 -1.36
N GLU A 1115 -78.88 -27.56 -1.82
CA GLU A 1115 -79.75 -28.68 -1.44
C GLU A 1115 -79.56 -29.13 0.02
N ASP A 1116 -78.36 -28.93 0.57
CA ASP A 1116 -77.96 -29.21 1.95
C ASP A 1116 -78.21 -28.02 2.90
N GLY A 1117 -78.73 -26.92 2.39
CA GLY A 1117 -78.99 -25.69 3.13
C GLY A 1117 -80.22 -25.74 4.03
N SER A 1118 -80.41 -24.64 4.74
CA SER A 1118 -81.64 -24.35 5.48
C SER A 1118 -82.88 -24.29 4.56
N TRP A 1119 -84.09 -24.36 5.14
CA TRP A 1119 -85.34 -24.40 4.36
C TRP A 1119 -85.47 -23.23 3.37
N TRP A 1120 -84.97 -22.05 3.73
CA TRP A 1120 -84.99 -20.87 2.86
C TRP A 1120 -83.96 -20.99 1.73
N GLU A 1121 -82.71 -21.38 2.01
CA GLU A 1121 -81.66 -21.58 0.99
C GLU A 1121 -82.03 -22.62 -0.08
N ARG A 1122 -82.76 -23.67 0.31
CA ARG A 1122 -83.28 -24.68 -0.62
C ARG A 1122 -84.35 -24.15 -1.57
N ASN A 1123 -85.21 -23.26 -1.08
CA ASN A 1123 -86.43 -22.83 -1.76
C ASN A 1123 -86.36 -21.42 -2.35
N ILE A 1124 -85.19 -20.79 -2.39
CA ILE A 1124 -85.01 -19.51 -3.09
C ILE A 1124 -85.26 -19.72 -4.59
N PRO A 1125 -86.07 -18.85 -5.24
CA PRO A 1125 -86.26 -18.91 -6.68
C PRO A 1125 -84.91 -18.86 -7.41
N SER A 1126 -84.68 -19.78 -8.35
CA SER A 1126 -83.40 -19.91 -9.08
C SER A 1126 -82.96 -18.59 -9.74
N ALA A 1127 -83.91 -17.74 -10.14
CA ALA A 1127 -83.67 -16.41 -10.69
C ALA A 1127 -82.98 -15.43 -9.72
N TRP A 1128 -83.02 -15.69 -8.40
CA TRP A 1128 -82.52 -14.83 -7.33
C TRP A 1128 -81.33 -15.45 -6.56
N SER A 1129 -81.02 -16.73 -6.81
CA SER A 1129 -79.88 -17.45 -6.24
C SER A 1129 -78.56 -16.73 -6.52
N GLY A 1130 -77.80 -16.41 -5.46
CA GLY A 1130 -76.48 -15.76 -5.57
C GLY A 1130 -76.49 -14.33 -6.13
N LYS A 1131 -77.66 -13.72 -6.37
CA LYS A 1131 -77.74 -12.35 -6.90
C LYS A 1131 -77.57 -11.31 -5.80
N TYR A 1132 -76.85 -10.25 -6.15
CA TYR A 1132 -76.75 -9.05 -5.33
C TYR A 1132 -77.97 -8.16 -5.57
N LEU A 1133 -78.77 -7.95 -4.54
CA LEU A 1133 -79.86 -6.98 -4.57
C LEU A 1133 -79.30 -5.62 -4.10
N PRO A 1134 -79.36 -4.56 -4.92
CA PRO A 1134 -78.93 -3.21 -4.54
C PRO A 1134 -80.01 -2.54 -3.67
N VAL A 1135 -80.44 -3.23 -2.61
CA VAL A 1135 -81.42 -2.75 -1.65
C VAL A 1135 -80.73 -2.69 -0.29
N SER A 1136 -80.63 -1.50 0.29
CA SER A 1136 -80.03 -1.31 1.61
C SER A 1136 -80.79 -2.09 2.68
N TRP A 1137 -80.05 -2.86 3.50
CA TRP A 1137 -80.59 -3.52 4.69
C TRP A 1137 -81.30 -2.56 5.64
N VAL A 1138 -80.75 -1.35 5.81
CA VAL A 1138 -81.30 -0.34 6.71
C VAL A 1138 -82.64 0.19 6.19
N MET A 1139 -82.76 0.36 4.86
CA MET A 1139 -84.02 0.77 4.24
C MET A 1139 -85.12 -0.28 4.40
N LEU A 1140 -84.79 -1.57 4.29
CA LEU A 1140 -85.76 -2.63 4.58
C LEU A 1140 -86.23 -2.58 6.03
N VAL A 1141 -85.32 -2.40 7.00
CA VAL A 1141 -85.68 -2.28 8.41
C VAL A 1141 -86.60 -1.08 8.65
N VAL A 1142 -86.29 0.09 8.08
CA VAL A 1142 -87.12 1.29 8.19
C VAL A 1142 -88.52 1.06 7.60
N ILE A 1143 -88.59 0.51 6.39
CA ILE A 1143 -89.88 0.22 5.72
C ILE A 1143 -90.68 -0.79 6.54
N SER A 1144 -90.06 -1.87 7.02
CA SER A 1144 -90.71 -2.86 7.87
C SER A 1144 -91.26 -2.24 9.15
N LEU A 1145 -90.48 -1.40 9.86
CA LEU A 1145 -90.92 -0.72 11.08
C LEU A 1145 -92.09 0.24 10.81
N LEU A 1146 -92.06 0.98 9.69
CA LEU A 1146 -93.16 1.86 9.28
C LEU A 1146 -94.42 1.07 8.90
N CYS A 1147 -94.28 -0.03 8.18
CA CYS A 1147 -95.39 -0.91 7.83
C CYS A 1147 -96.01 -1.55 9.08
N VAL A 1148 -95.18 -2.00 10.02
CA VAL A 1148 -95.62 -2.56 11.30
C VAL A 1148 -96.33 -1.49 12.13
N GLU A 1149 -95.75 -0.29 12.28
CA GLU A 1149 -96.40 0.82 12.98
C GLU A 1149 -97.75 1.14 12.35
N TRP A 1150 -97.81 1.27 11.02
CA TRP A 1150 -99.02 1.63 10.31
C TRP A 1150 -100.10 0.56 10.43
N ALA A 1151 -99.74 -0.71 10.22
CA ALA A 1151 -100.66 -1.83 10.29
C ALA A 1151 -101.21 -2.02 11.71
N VAL A 1152 -100.34 -2.00 12.73
CA VAL A 1152 -100.75 -2.11 14.14
C VAL A 1152 -101.60 -0.92 14.54
N ARG A 1153 -101.24 0.30 14.17
CA ARG A 1153 -102.04 1.51 14.42
C ARG A 1153 -103.41 1.43 13.75
N LYS A 1154 -103.51 0.87 12.53
CA LYS A 1154 -104.78 0.74 11.81
C LYS A 1154 -105.65 -0.34 12.43
N LEU A 1155 -105.08 -1.49 12.78
CA LEU A 1155 -105.78 -2.58 13.47
C LEU A 1155 -106.29 -2.14 14.85
N LEU A 1156 -105.49 -1.42 15.63
CA LEU A 1156 -105.90 -0.88 16.95
C LEU A 1156 -106.95 0.24 16.88
N ARG A 1157 -107.18 0.84 15.71
CA ARG A 1157 -108.29 1.79 15.50
C ARG A 1157 -109.56 1.11 14.97
N LEU A 1158 -109.41 -0.10 14.41
CA LEU A 1158 -110.51 -0.92 13.91
C LEU A 1158 -111.09 -1.81 15.01
N ALA A 1159 -110.21 -2.33 15.88
CA ALA A 1159 -110.55 -2.90 17.18
C ALA A 1159 -110.91 -1.79 18.17
#